data_AF-A0A5C5VU93-F1
#
_entry.id   AF-A0A5C5VU93-F1
#
_cell.length_a   1.000
_cell.length_b   1.000
_cell.length_c   1.000
_cell.angle_alpha   90.00
_cell.angle_beta   90.00
_cell.angle_gamma   90.00
#
_symmetry.space_group_name_H-M   'P 1'
#
loop_
_entity.id
_entity.type
_entity.pdbx_description
1 polymer ?
#
loop_
_entity_poly.entity_id
_entity_poly.type
_entity_poly.pdbx_seq_one_letter_code
_entity_poly.pdbx_strand_id
1 'polypeptide(L)'
;MSRINPPKAARTISIPSSSPAAAAPETKVTFRTRRAHSPFIKPVASALCGRRSAKTPRKSSSATEGRRYRRRVRTDASAAAGNGLAIAAFLFATLAVAPLGEAAADDASLARHTPANVGLFVELRKLDGLLVDLLDAQLWLTLADLAGQPAREDEPEEWQRRVRHAIQMDPTEAIKALFADRVAFVGDAPWHAQDAAVLCRPPTDVKELLKRWKPAPLPYAGRASVYRLPGSVGLGRFDDLLMFGDPRPIDGSFQQMLNQADLGGPTLADDPVYSQLLARTPPSADGVLFARLRPVVRIGGAGGSASQPATSPATRASRPLDVLAGELPGPLRGASNVLLSLHREGPRLHVCAVGDGPPRAPRPAALYEMVRDLPARTLLARAATVDFPALFDAAQKLPERNPARLAVSLLGKAGVLERLEPALGSDTCIAIGVVAPENRLDGAPPAPAAALMIRTRNARAALAEFTSILESLSGLYNLLAIRNGWTALDPLRTINAGPADARMLDLTPLLPAAAAGLLGPVRITCLVDNDVLIIATHEDWIRQIVEAREGRSPRLAEGLQLSRQRIGPGSDSIIFAQTGPFADLSVLWLDFVGQLAPQALGERFWRELQPAGRNVRLGIQATELSDARALRVDSVNELGPASGVLRIGDRILGCNQRRFATTQPVVEFQRGLIERPEARFVELIVQRDDISLVRRVPLPFIDPVQLLRRAVSIGKAAQRVVYHDDSGDAAGPRGFLTIELRRPGDVVYSFDEPTSQPARSEDSVRE
;
A
#
# COMPACT_ATOMS: atom_id res chain seq x y z
N MET A 1 63.14 -15.19 -24.45
CA MET A 1 63.84 -16.50 -24.52
C MET A 1 62.92 -17.51 -25.20
N SER A 2 63.44 -18.07 -26.30
CA SER A 2 63.07 -19.28 -27.07
C SER A 2 61.62 -19.58 -27.48
N ARG A 3 61.46 -19.56 -28.81
CA ARG A 3 60.44 -20.16 -29.69
C ARG A 3 60.54 -21.70 -29.75
N ILE A 4 59.49 -22.35 -30.29
CA ILE A 4 59.46 -23.31 -31.44
C ILE A 4 58.35 -24.40 -31.25
N ASN A 5 57.19 -24.21 -31.92
CA ASN A 5 56.59 -24.98 -33.05
C ASN A 5 56.31 -26.53 -33.00
N PRO A 6 55.48 -27.11 -33.93
CA PRO A 6 54.19 -27.81 -33.69
C PRO A 6 54.21 -29.34 -34.00
N PRO A 7 53.05 -30.03 -34.22
CA PRO A 7 52.69 -30.40 -35.60
C PRO A 7 51.17 -30.55 -35.94
N LYS A 8 50.94 -30.68 -37.26
CA LYS A 8 49.72 -30.91 -38.06
C LYS A 8 49.09 -32.30 -37.90
N ALA A 9 47.78 -32.43 -38.22
CA ALA A 9 47.27 -33.34 -39.25
C ALA A 9 45.78 -33.09 -39.57
N ALA A 10 45.45 -33.14 -40.85
CA ALA A 10 44.12 -32.94 -41.44
C ALA A 10 43.32 -34.25 -41.51
N ARG A 11 41.98 -34.16 -41.53
CA ARG A 11 41.11 -35.09 -42.28
C ARG A 11 39.76 -34.44 -42.57
N THR A 12 39.49 -34.27 -43.85
CA THR A 12 38.17 -34.00 -44.43
C THR A 12 37.54 -35.34 -44.81
N ILE A 13 36.33 -35.66 -44.34
CA ILE A 13 35.39 -36.57 -45.04
C ILE A 13 33.95 -36.07 -44.81
N SER A 14 33.20 -36.20 -45.89
CA SER A 14 31.89 -35.67 -46.27
C SER A 14 30.66 -36.19 -45.50
N ILE A 15 29.58 -35.43 -45.67
CA ILE A 15 28.18 -35.63 -45.26
C ILE A 15 27.59 -36.93 -45.89
N PRO A 16 26.60 -37.57 -45.23
CA PRO A 16 25.28 -37.57 -45.86
C PRO A 16 24.14 -37.15 -44.92
N SER A 17 23.16 -36.53 -45.56
CA SER A 17 21.86 -36.09 -45.08
C SER A 17 20.98 -37.21 -44.51
N SER A 18 20.29 -36.95 -43.41
CA SER A 18 18.85 -37.23 -43.26
C SER A 18 18.29 -36.53 -42.01
N SER A 19 17.19 -35.80 -42.22
CA SER A 19 16.30 -35.19 -41.22
C SER A 19 15.40 -36.27 -40.55
N PRO A 20 14.50 -35.99 -39.58
CA PRO A 20 14.28 -34.77 -38.78
C PRO A 20 14.12 -35.03 -37.25
N ALA A 21 14.01 -33.92 -36.50
CA ALA A 21 13.22 -33.78 -35.27
C ALA A 21 13.54 -34.69 -34.07
N ALA A 22 14.44 -34.22 -33.21
CA ALA A 22 14.42 -34.57 -31.78
C ALA A 22 14.10 -33.30 -30.99
N ALA A 23 12.93 -33.28 -30.34
CA ALA A 23 12.54 -32.24 -29.41
C ALA A 23 13.59 -32.14 -28.30
N ALA A 24 14.16 -30.95 -28.11
CA ALA A 24 15.06 -30.66 -27.01
C ALA A 24 14.33 -30.91 -25.66
N PRO A 25 15.02 -31.46 -24.64
CA PRO A 25 14.38 -31.74 -23.37
C PRO A 25 13.93 -30.44 -22.70
N GLU A 26 12.61 -30.26 -22.54
CA GLU A 26 12.02 -29.20 -21.74
C GLU A 26 12.53 -29.32 -20.29
N THR A 27 13.45 -28.43 -19.92
CA THR A 27 13.98 -28.39 -18.56
C THR A 27 13.07 -27.52 -17.72
N LYS A 28 12.14 -28.16 -16.98
CA LYS A 28 11.32 -27.47 -15.97
C LYS A 28 12.19 -27.04 -14.79
N VAL A 29 12.59 -25.78 -14.75
CA VAL A 29 13.40 -25.23 -13.66
C VAL A 29 12.49 -24.74 -12.54
N THR A 30 12.51 -25.45 -11.40
CA THR A 30 11.93 -24.94 -10.16
C THR A 30 13.01 -24.21 -9.35
N PHE A 31 12.84 -22.92 -9.09
CA PHE A 31 13.86 -22.07 -8.47
C PHE A 31 14.29 -22.53 -7.06
N ARG A 32 15.44 -23.21 -6.97
CA ARG A 32 16.21 -23.46 -5.73
C ARG A 32 17.70 -23.18 -6.00
N THR A 33 18.27 -22.16 -5.36
CA THR A 33 19.69 -21.81 -5.48
C THR A 33 20.52 -22.27 -4.26
N ARG A 34 21.76 -22.73 -4.54
CA ARG A 34 22.78 -23.16 -3.56
C ARG A 34 23.43 -21.96 -2.84
N ARG A 35 23.86 -22.19 -1.59
CA ARG A 35 24.38 -21.17 -0.64
C ARG A 35 25.83 -20.76 -0.93
N ALA A 36 26.09 -19.45 -0.92
CA ALA A 36 27.39 -18.89 -0.51
C ALA A 36 27.36 -18.58 1.01
N HIS A 37 28.46 -18.83 1.71
CA HIS A 37 28.62 -18.52 3.14
C HIS A 37 28.81 -17.00 3.32
N SER A 38 28.01 -16.38 4.18
CA SER A 38 28.16 -14.97 4.58
C SER A 38 28.10 -14.85 6.10
N PRO A 39 29.00 -14.09 6.76
CA PRO A 39 28.91 -13.79 8.17
C PRO A 39 28.04 -12.54 8.41
N PHE A 40 26.95 -12.67 9.17
CA PHE A 40 26.17 -11.59 9.80
C PHE A 40 26.26 -11.88 11.31
N ILE A 41 26.71 -10.99 12.20
CA ILE A 41 26.10 -9.75 12.71
C ILE A 41 27.25 -8.79 13.09
N LYS A 42 27.55 -7.74 12.32
CA LYS A 42 28.48 -6.65 12.72
C LYS A 42 28.20 -5.23 12.18
N PRO A 43 27.44 -4.96 11.09
CA PRO A 43 27.56 -3.65 10.43
C PRO A 43 26.86 -2.49 11.17
N VAL A 44 25.79 -2.73 11.93
CA VAL A 44 25.06 -1.65 12.64
C VAL A 44 25.88 -1.09 13.81
N ALA A 45 26.53 -1.95 14.60
CA ALA A 45 27.38 -1.52 15.70
C ALA A 45 28.72 -0.90 15.23
N SER A 46 29.27 -1.34 14.10
CA SER A 46 30.54 -0.78 13.60
C SER A 46 30.40 0.59 12.94
N ALA A 47 29.21 0.94 12.46
CA ALA A 47 28.93 2.28 11.93
C ALA A 47 28.66 3.29 13.06
N LEU A 48 28.14 2.83 14.20
CA LEU A 48 27.80 3.66 15.38
C LEU A 48 28.93 3.76 16.41
N CYS A 49 29.88 2.82 16.43
CA CYS A 49 31.04 2.86 17.34
C CYS A 49 32.31 3.33 16.63
N GLY A 50 32.70 4.58 16.88
CA GLY A 50 34.02 5.10 16.55
C GLY A 50 35.14 4.24 17.16
N ARG A 51 36.15 3.90 16.34
CA ARG A 51 37.27 3.00 16.69
C ARG A 51 38.16 3.56 17.82
N ARG A 52 38.43 2.73 18.84
CA ARG A 52 39.78 2.54 19.42
C ARG A 52 40.01 1.04 19.65
N SER A 53 41.09 0.49 19.08
CA SER A 53 41.47 -0.93 19.20
C SER A 53 42.92 -1.03 19.62
N ALA A 54 43.19 -1.82 20.67
CA ALA A 54 44.52 -2.33 21.00
C ALA A 54 44.55 -3.88 20.81
N LYS A 55 45.69 -4.37 20.35
CA LYS A 55 46.07 -5.77 20.03
C LYS A 55 46.10 -6.63 21.32
N THR A 56 46.01 -7.98 21.36
CA THR A 56 46.80 -9.05 20.69
C THR A 56 46.20 -10.45 21.06
N PRO A 57 46.72 -11.61 20.54
CA PRO A 57 45.93 -12.82 20.22
C PRO A 57 46.18 -14.05 21.12
N ARG A 58 45.38 -15.13 20.93
CA ARG A 58 45.84 -16.53 21.11
C ARG A 58 44.98 -17.58 20.37
N LYS A 59 45.67 -18.62 19.89
CA LYS A 59 45.19 -19.83 19.17
C LYS A 59 44.67 -20.91 20.15
N SER A 60 43.70 -21.73 19.75
CA SER A 60 43.85 -23.22 19.57
C SER A 60 42.52 -23.96 19.36
N SER A 61 42.61 -24.95 18.44
CA SER A 61 41.80 -26.16 18.19
C SER A 61 40.61 -26.54 19.09
N SER A 62 39.51 -27.01 18.48
CA SER A 62 39.24 -28.44 18.25
C SER A 62 37.89 -28.64 17.54
N ALA A 63 37.81 -29.70 16.75
CA ALA A 63 36.64 -30.13 16.02
C ALA A 63 35.70 -30.93 16.93
N THR A 64 34.40 -30.66 16.87
CA THR A 64 33.39 -31.68 17.15
C THR A 64 32.13 -31.38 16.35
N GLU A 65 31.77 -32.38 15.55
CA GLU A 65 30.67 -32.42 14.62
C GLU A 65 29.36 -32.57 15.41
N GLY A 66 28.56 -31.51 15.44
CA GLY A 66 27.25 -31.50 16.08
C GLY A 66 26.23 -30.87 15.15
N ARG A 67 25.32 -31.69 14.61
CA ARG A 67 24.20 -31.30 13.74
C ARG A 67 23.44 -30.11 14.35
N ARG A 68 23.65 -28.92 13.79
CA ARG A 68 22.90 -27.69 14.13
C ARG A 68 21.82 -27.43 13.09
N TYR A 69 20.58 -27.71 13.47
CA TYR A 69 19.37 -27.23 12.79
C TYR A 69 19.25 -25.72 13.06
N ARG A 70 19.58 -24.88 12.07
CA ARG A 70 19.48 -23.41 12.22
C ARG A 70 18.28 -22.84 11.47
N ARG A 71 17.40 -22.26 12.29
CA ARG A 71 16.28 -21.35 12.02
C ARG A 71 16.54 -20.36 10.89
N ARG A 72 15.50 -20.10 10.09
CA ARG A 72 15.32 -18.84 9.36
C ARG A 72 13.91 -18.33 9.64
N VAL A 73 13.84 -17.11 10.17
CA VAL A 73 12.62 -16.34 10.37
C VAL A 73 12.23 -15.73 9.02
N ARG A 74 10.94 -15.80 8.68
CA ARG A 74 10.36 -15.26 7.45
C ARG A 74 9.14 -14.44 7.87
N THR A 75 9.15 -13.15 7.56
CA THR A 75 8.08 -12.20 7.86
C THR A 75 7.42 -11.78 6.55
N ASP A 76 6.34 -12.46 6.16
CA ASP A 76 5.59 -12.20 4.93
C ASP A 76 4.16 -11.65 5.23
N ALA A 77 3.94 -10.99 6.38
CA ALA A 77 2.60 -10.58 6.83
C ALA A 77 2.25 -9.08 6.62
N SER A 78 3.20 -8.22 6.22
CA SER A 78 2.95 -6.76 6.13
C SER A 78 2.43 -6.28 4.77
N ALA A 79 2.43 -7.11 3.73
CA ALA A 79 2.04 -6.69 2.37
C ALA A 79 0.51 -6.70 2.12
N ALA A 80 -0.25 -7.47 2.91
CA ALA A 80 -1.69 -7.66 2.70
C ALA A 80 -2.57 -6.50 3.20
N ALA A 81 -2.10 -5.77 4.22
CA ALA A 81 -2.83 -4.64 4.80
C ALA A 81 -2.71 -3.35 3.97
N GLY A 82 -1.81 -3.32 2.97
CA GLY A 82 -1.51 -2.14 2.16
C GLY A 82 -2.53 -1.85 1.07
N ASN A 83 -3.05 -2.85 0.35
CA ASN A 83 -3.68 -2.64 -0.96
C ASN A 83 -5.04 -1.89 -0.94
N GLY A 84 -5.88 -2.11 0.08
CA GLY A 84 -7.13 -1.33 0.24
C GLY A 84 -6.87 0.11 0.67
N LEU A 85 -5.85 0.32 1.51
CA LEU A 85 -5.35 1.65 1.87
C LEU A 85 -4.68 2.33 0.67
N ALA A 86 -4.09 1.57 -0.25
CA ALA A 86 -3.37 2.04 -1.43
C ALA A 86 -4.31 2.54 -2.53
N ILE A 87 -5.44 1.87 -2.79
CA ILE A 87 -6.50 2.37 -3.68
C ILE A 87 -7.11 3.64 -3.11
N ALA A 88 -7.47 3.60 -1.82
CA ALA A 88 -7.98 4.78 -1.15
C ALA A 88 -6.91 5.89 -1.14
N ALA A 89 -5.62 5.59 -0.97
CA ALA A 89 -4.53 6.58 -0.90
C ALA A 89 -4.04 7.14 -2.22
N PHE A 90 -4.13 6.35 -3.29
CA PHE A 90 -4.04 6.84 -4.66
C PHE A 90 -5.17 7.82 -4.96
N LEU A 91 -6.38 7.53 -4.45
CA LEU A 91 -7.51 8.45 -4.54
C LEU A 91 -7.41 9.63 -3.56
N PHE A 92 -6.78 9.43 -2.38
CA PHE A 92 -6.61 10.43 -1.32
C PHE A 92 -5.68 11.55 -1.74
N ALA A 93 -4.51 11.22 -2.30
CA ALA A 93 -3.51 12.23 -2.60
C ALA A 93 -3.81 13.01 -3.89
N THR A 94 -4.55 12.43 -4.84
CA THR A 94 -4.98 13.13 -6.07
C THR A 94 -6.00 14.24 -5.81
N LEU A 95 -6.70 14.21 -4.67
CA LEU A 95 -7.82 15.10 -4.38
C LEU A 95 -7.51 16.21 -3.37
N ALA A 96 -6.32 16.26 -2.77
CA ALA A 96 -6.09 16.92 -1.47
C ALA A 96 -5.58 18.39 -1.44
N VAL A 97 -5.68 19.23 -2.47
CA VAL A 97 -5.32 20.67 -2.35
C VAL A 97 -6.14 21.57 -3.29
N ALA A 98 -6.98 22.48 -2.79
CA ALA A 98 -7.79 23.34 -3.68
C ALA A 98 -8.19 24.72 -3.10
N PRO A 99 -8.27 25.77 -3.95
CA PRO A 99 -9.05 26.99 -3.72
C PRO A 99 -10.50 26.89 -4.28
N LEU A 100 -11.35 27.84 -3.86
CA LEU A 100 -12.83 27.78 -3.92
C LEU A 100 -13.44 28.27 -5.24
N GLY A 101 -14.54 27.65 -5.69
CA GLY A 101 -15.44 28.21 -6.71
C GLY A 101 -16.78 27.49 -6.84
N GLU A 102 -17.88 28.23 -6.99
CA GLU A 102 -19.29 27.74 -6.99
C GLU A 102 -19.64 26.73 -8.10
N ALA A 103 -20.44 25.71 -7.77
CA ALA A 103 -20.81 24.62 -8.67
C ALA A 103 -21.88 25.04 -9.71
N ALA A 104 -21.67 24.68 -10.99
CA ALA A 104 -22.63 24.80 -12.07
C ALA A 104 -23.36 23.46 -12.35
N ALA A 105 -24.55 23.55 -12.96
CA ALA A 105 -25.56 22.51 -13.13
C ALA A 105 -25.12 21.19 -13.84
N ASP A 106 -25.91 20.13 -13.63
CA ASP A 106 -25.59 18.71 -13.86
C ASP A 106 -25.58 18.22 -15.32
N ASP A 107 -26.07 19.02 -16.28
CA ASP A 107 -26.34 18.55 -17.66
C ASP A 107 -25.11 18.29 -18.54
N ALA A 108 -23.90 18.45 -18.00
CA ALA A 108 -22.65 18.46 -18.77
C ALA A 108 -21.70 17.28 -18.49
N SER A 109 -22.11 16.21 -17.80
CA SER A 109 -21.22 15.08 -17.47
C SER A 109 -20.55 14.45 -18.70
N LEU A 110 -19.25 14.13 -18.56
CA LEU A 110 -18.47 13.45 -19.60
C LEU A 110 -18.82 11.95 -19.71
N ALA A 111 -19.60 11.41 -18.78
CA ALA A 111 -20.11 10.04 -18.85
C ALA A 111 -21.02 9.82 -20.08
N ARG A 112 -21.70 10.87 -20.58
CA ARG A 112 -22.49 10.82 -21.83
C ARG A 112 -21.62 10.68 -23.08
N HIS A 113 -20.35 11.00 -22.97
CA HIS A 113 -19.35 10.84 -24.01
C HIS A 113 -18.44 9.67 -23.72
N THR A 114 -18.81 8.71 -22.88
CA THR A 114 -17.94 7.59 -22.49
C THR A 114 -18.68 6.29 -22.78
N PRO A 115 -18.08 5.28 -23.43
CA PRO A 115 -18.72 4.00 -23.67
C PRO A 115 -19.25 3.35 -22.38
N ALA A 116 -20.42 2.70 -22.43
CA ALA A 116 -20.96 2.00 -21.26
C ALA A 116 -20.07 0.85 -20.77
N ASN A 117 -19.18 0.31 -21.60
CA ASN A 117 -18.37 -0.86 -21.26
C ASN A 117 -17.04 -0.52 -20.55
N VAL A 118 -16.76 0.75 -20.23
CA VAL A 118 -15.51 1.16 -19.56
C VAL A 118 -15.34 0.50 -18.19
N GLY A 119 -14.09 0.22 -17.81
CA GLY A 119 -13.77 -0.38 -16.52
C GLY A 119 -13.36 0.63 -15.46
N LEU A 120 -12.89 1.81 -15.86
CA LEU A 120 -12.55 2.92 -14.99
C LEU A 120 -13.00 4.23 -15.65
N PHE A 121 -13.69 5.06 -14.87
CA PHE A 121 -14.08 6.41 -15.24
C PHE A 121 -13.84 7.34 -14.04
N VAL A 122 -13.11 8.43 -14.24
CA VAL A 122 -12.84 9.43 -13.20
C VAL A 122 -13.11 10.81 -13.78
N GLU A 123 -14.28 11.38 -13.50
CA GLU A 123 -14.62 12.76 -13.86
C GLU A 123 -14.33 13.68 -12.69
N LEU A 124 -13.72 14.83 -12.99
CA LEU A 124 -13.36 15.84 -11.99
C LEU A 124 -13.62 17.24 -12.57
N ARG A 125 -14.10 18.15 -11.72
CA ARG A 125 -14.44 19.54 -12.08
C ARG A 125 -13.52 20.52 -11.35
N LYS A 126 -13.04 21.55 -12.05
CA LYS A 126 -12.16 22.60 -11.50
C LYS A 126 -10.93 22.04 -10.79
N LEU A 127 -10.08 21.35 -11.55
CA LEU A 127 -8.89 20.66 -11.05
C LEU A 127 -7.61 21.48 -11.08
N ASP A 128 -7.64 22.71 -11.56
CA ASP A 128 -6.45 23.52 -11.80
C ASP A 128 -5.64 23.78 -10.54
N GLY A 129 -6.28 23.92 -9.38
CA GLY A 129 -5.60 24.00 -8.08
C GLY A 129 -5.05 22.65 -7.59
N LEU A 130 -5.65 21.53 -8.00
CA LEU A 130 -5.39 20.19 -7.47
C LEU A 130 -4.19 19.51 -8.13
N LEU A 131 -4.17 19.51 -9.47
CA LEU A 131 -3.18 18.77 -10.23
C LEU A 131 -1.81 19.43 -10.23
N VAL A 132 -1.72 20.72 -9.88
CA VAL A 132 -0.44 21.44 -9.79
C VAL A 132 0.40 20.93 -8.63
N ASP A 133 -0.20 20.67 -7.46
CA ASP A 133 0.55 20.15 -6.32
C ASP A 133 0.97 18.69 -6.52
N LEU A 134 0.28 17.93 -7.39
CA LEU A 134 0.70 16.60 -7.82
C LEU A 134 1.96 16.59 -8.69
N LEU A 135 2.42 17.76 -9.13
CA LEU A 135 3.71 17.89 -9.80
C LEU A 135 4.88 17.77 -8.82
N ASP A 136 4.65 17.83 -7.50
CA ASP A 136 5.67 17.52 -6.51
C ASP A 136 6.16 16.08 -6.67
N ALA A 137 7.46 15.92 -6.85
CA ALA A 137 8.06 14.61 -7.14
C ALA A 137 7.81 13.60 -6.01
N GLN A 138 7.82 14.03 -4.74
CA GLN A 138 7.61 13.12 -3.62
C GLN A 138 6.14 12.69 -3.52
N LEU A 139 5.21 13.61 -3.77
CA LEU A 139 3.78 13.27 -3.83
C LEU A 139 3.48 12.32 -5.00
N TRP A 140 4.06 12.56 -6.18
CA TRP A 140 3.97 11.66 -7.32
C TRP A 140 4.49 10.25 -7.00
N LEU A 141 5.69 10.14 -6.43
CA LEU A 141 6.29 8.86 -6.03
C LEU A 141 5.41 8.14 -5.00
N THR A 142 4.91 8.88 -4.02
CA THR A 142 4.02 8.37 -2.98
C THR A 142 2.75 7.80 -3.62
N LEU A 143 2.12 8.55 -4.53
CA LEU A 143 0.94 8.13 -5.26
C LEU A 143 1.19 6.89 -6.13
N ALA A 144 2.29 6.87 -6.87
CA ALA A 144 2.65 5.77 -7.74
C ALA A 144 2.89 4.47 -6.94
N ASP A 145 3.61 4.57 -5.81
CA ASP A 145 3.82 3.45 -4.90
C ASP A 145 2.51 2.94 -4.29
N LEU A 146 1.60 3.85 -3.90
CA LEU A 146 0.26 3.51 -3.43
C LEU A 146 -0.63 2.92 -4.54
N ALA A 147 -0.43 3.29 -5.80
CA ALA A 147 -1.08 2.62 -6.92
C ALA A 147 -0.54 1.19 -7.18
N GLY A 148 0.47 0.75 -6.43
CA GLY A 148 1.19 -0.49 -6.70
C GLY A 148 2.08 -0.41 -7.94
N GLN A 149 2.35 0.80 -8.45
CA GLN A 149 3.19 1.08 -9.61
C GLN A 149 4.41 1.88 -9.17
N PRO A 150 5.41 1.25 -8.54
CA PRO A 150 6.55 1.99 -8.04
C PRO A 150 7.26 2.74 -9.17
N ALA A 151 7.58 4.00 -8.88
CA ALA A 151 8.19 4.94 -9.81
C ALA A 151 9.61 5.31 -9.36
N ARG A 152 10.45 5.64 -10.33
CA ARG A 152 11.80 6.21 -10.11
C ARG A 152 11.69 7.69 -9.75
N GLU A 153 12.70 8.16 -9.01
CA GLU A 153 12.76 9.55 -8.57
C GLU A 153 12.83 10.56 -9.74
N ASP A 154 13.34 10.15 -10.91
CA ASP A 154 13.48 10.98 -12.11
C ASP A 154 12.25 10.96 -13.05
N GLU A 155 11.28 10.08 -12.82
CA GLU A 155 10.07 9.98 -13.65
C GLU A 155 9.18 11.22 -13.67
N PRO A 156 8.96 11.94 -12.55
CA PRO A 156 8.21 13.19 -12.57
C PRO A 156 8.84 14.21 -13.54
N GLU A 157 10.17 14.35 -13.50
CA GLU A 157 10.89 15.26 -14.40
C GLU A 157 10.84 14.80 -15.86
N GLU A 158 10.95 13.49 -16.10
CA GLU A 158 10.77 12.93 -17.43
C GLU A 158 9.36 13.17 -17.97
N TRP A 159 8.33 12.96 -17.16
CA TRP A 159 6.95 13.25 -17.51
C TRP A 159 6.76 14.74 -17.81
N GLN A 160 7.28 15.64 -16.97
CA GLN A 160 7.21 17.09 -17.21
C GLN A 160 7.90 17.47 -18.53
N ARG A 161 9.06 16.89 -18.85
CA ARG A 161 9.74 17.09 -20.15
C ARG A 161 8.89 16.59 -21.32
N ARG A 162 8.25 15.43 -21.18
CA ARG A 162 7.35 14.88 -22.22
C ARG A 162 6.14 15.77 -22.45
N VAL A 163 5.53 16.30 -21.38
CA VAL A 163 4.41 17.25 -21.47
C VAL A 163 4.84 18.53 -22.19
N ARG A 164 5.97 19.14 -21.81
CA ARG A 164 6.52 20.32 -22.48
C ARG A 164 6.77 20.07 -23.97
N HIS A 165 7.30 18.90 -24.32
CA HIS A 165 7.56 18.53 -25.70
C HIS A 165 6.28 18.27 -26.51
N ALA A 166 5.29 17.59 -25.92
CA ALA A 166 4.05 17.21 -26.61
C ALA A 166 3.08 18.39 -26.78
N ILE A 167 2.90 19.19 -25.74
CA ILE A 167 1.88 20.26 -25.68
C ILE A 167 2.51 21.64 -25.91
N GLN A 168 3.84 21.79 -25.92
CA GLN A 168 4.53 23.08 -26.08
C GLN A 168 4.09 24.12 -25.04
N MET A 169 3.84 23.67 -23.81
CA MET A 169 3.39 24.45 -22.66
C MET A 169 4.13 23.99 -21.40
N ASP A 170 4.29 24.86 -20.41
CA ASP A 170 4.72 24.39 -19.08
C ASP A 170 3.64 23.44 -18.51
N PRO A 171 3.98 22.36 -17.79
CA PRO A 171 2.99 21.43 -17.26
C PRO A 171 1.95 22.10 -16.37
N THR A 172 2.34 23.11 -15.59
CA THR A 172 1.43 23.89 -14.74
C THR A 172 0.43 24.66 -15.59
N GLU A 173 0.91 25.29 -16.67
CA GLU A 173 0.08 26.03 -17.62
C GLU A 173 -0.85 25.09 -18.39
N ALA A 174 -0.36 23.92 -18.81
CA ALA A 174 -1.15 22.91 -19.50
C ALA A 174 -2.29 22.39 -18.62
N ILE A 175 -2.02 22.10 -17.34
CA ILE A 175 -3.03 21.70 -16.37
C ILE A 175 -4.11 22.78 -16.23
N LYS A 176 -3.71 24.04 -16.05
CA LYS A 176 -4.66 25.16 -15.95
C LYS A 176 -5.47 25.35 -17.24
N ALA A 177 -4.86 25.20 -18.40
CA ALA A 177 -5.55 25.38 -19.67
C ALA A 177 -6.50 24.22 -20.03
N LEU A 178 -6.16 22.98 -19.62
CA LEU A 178 -6.90 21.78 -20.02
C LEU A 178 -7.88 21.28 -18.96
N PHE A 179 -7.58 21.46 -17.67
CA PHE A 179 -8.27 20.79 -16.57
C PHE A 179 -9.00 21.76 -15.62
N ALA A 180 -8.99 23.07 -15.93
CA ALA A 180 -9.66 24.09 -15.10
C ALA A 180 -11.19 24.03 -15.13
N ASP A 181 -11.81 23.47 -16.17
CA ASP A 181 -13.27 23.30 -16.20
C ASP A 181 -13.66 21.86 -15.88
N ARG A 182 -13.46 20.94 -16.83
CA ARG A 182 -13.86 19.54 -16.67
C ARG A 182 -12.93 18.58 -17.40
N VAL A 183 -12.55 17.51 -16.70
CA VAL A 183 -11.74 16.42 -17.24
C VAL A 183 -12.28 15.08 -16.79
N ALA A 184 -12.18 14.08 -17.66
CA ALA A 184 -12.42 12.69 -17.31
C ALA A 184 -11.26 11.79 -17.77
N PHE A 185 -10.87 10.87 -16.91
CA PHE A 185 -9.93 9.78 -17.22
C PHE A 185 -10.73 8.51 -17.45
N VAL A 186 -10.52 7.87 -18.59
CA VAL A 186 -11.24 6.67 -19.03
C VAL A 186 -10.24 5.56 -19.24
N GLY A 187 -10.51 4.36 -18.73
CA GLY A 187 -9.65 3.20 -18.94
C GLY A 187 -10.37 1.87 -18.86
N ASP A 188 -9.69 0.82 -19.31
CA ASP A 188 -10.23 -0.54 -19.38
C ASP A 188 -10.37 -1.22 -18.00
N ALA A 189 -9.53 -0.85 -17.03
CA ALA A 189 -9.61 -1.32 -15.64
C ALA A 189 -8.72 -0.47 -14.71
N PRO A 190 -8.97 -0.46 -13.39
CA PRO A 190 -8.12 0.22 -12.40
C PRO A 190 -6.64 -0.18 -12.48
N TRP A 191 -6.37 -1.42 -12.90
CA TRP A 191 -5.03 -2.02 -12.96
C TRP A 191 -4.44 -2.08 -14.38
N HIS A 192 -5.16 -1.56 -15.37
CA HIS A 192 -4.79 -1.57 -16.78
C HIS A 192 -4.77 -0.15 -17.39
N ALA A 193 -4.31 0.82 -16.61
CA ALA A 193 -4.27 2.24 -16.99
C ALA A 193 -3.28 2.59 -18.12
N GLN A 194 -2.58 1.61 -18.71
CA GLN A 194 -1.64 1.86 -19.80
C GLN A 194 -2.34 2.22 -21.12
N ASP A 195 -3.60 1.83 -21.23
CA ASP A 195 -4.48 2.19 -22.33
C ASP A 195 -5.63 3.00 -21.76
N ALA A 196 -5.33 4.25 -21.41
CA ALA A 196 -6.28 5.22 -20.89
C ALA A 196 -6.46 6.36 -21.90
N ALA A 197 -7.68 6.88 -21.97
CA ALA A 197 -8.02 8.10 -22.68
C ALA A 197 -8.32 9.21 -21.68
N VAL A 198 -7.93 10.45 -22.01
CA VAL A 198 -8.27 11.65 -21.24
C VAL A 198 -9.23 12.47 -22.08
N LEU A 199 -10.42 12.71 -21.54
CA LEU A 199 -11.42 13.60 -22.10
C LEU A 199 -11.34 14.93 -21.37
N CYS A 200 -11.31 16.07 -22.06
CA CYS A 200 -11.40 17.36 -21.38
C CYS A 200 -12.19 18.38 -22.19
N ARG A 201 -12.87 19.26 -21.45
CA ARG A 201 -13.42 20.51 -21.97
C ARG A 201 -12.58 21.65 -21.42
N PRO A 202 -11.63 22.18 -22.20
CA PRO A 202 -10.84 23.30 -21.75
C PRO A 202 -11.70 24.57 -21.70
N PRO A 203 -11.50 25.48 -20.72
CA PRO A 203 -12.13 26.80 -20.76
C PRO A 203 -11.54 27.71 -21.86
N THR A 204 -10.36 27.37 -22.38
CA THR A 204 -9.74 28.07 -23.52
C THR A 204 -10.30 27.56 -24.84
N ASP A 205 -10.46 28.44 -25.84
CA ASP A 205 -10.91 28.02 -27.17
C ASP A 205 -9.97 26.94 -27.75
N VAL A 206 -10.54 25.78 -28.05
CA VAL A 206 -9.85 24.63 -28.65
C VAL A 206 -9.10 25.03 -29.92
N LYS A 207 -9.63 25.97 -30.72
CA LYS A 207 -8.94 26.43 -31.94
C LYS A 207 -7.62 27.15 -31.63
N GLU A 208 -7.59 27.94 -30.55
CA GLU A 208 -6.37 28.62 -30.10
C GLU A 208 -5.33 27.60 -29.60
N LEU A 209 -5.78 26.61 -28.83
CA LEU A 209 -4.93 25.51 -28.37
C LEU A 209 -4.32 24.73 -29.54
N LEU A 210 -5.13 24.33 -30.53
CA LEU A 210 -4.64 23.63 -31.73
C LEU A 210 -3.68 24.49 -32.55
N LYS A 211 -3.93 25.79 -32.68
CA LYS A 211 -3.03 26.73 -33.36
C LYS A 211 -1.68 26.83 -32.65
N ARG A 212 -1.68 26.80 -31.32
CA ARG A 212 -0.47 26.83 -30.49
C ARG A 212 0.33 25.53 -30.63
N TRP A 213 -0.34 24.37 -30.50
CA TRP A 213 0.34 23.06 -30.50
C TRP A 213 0.79 22.59 -31.88
N LYS A 214 0.16 23.10 -32.95
CA LYS A 214 0.43 22.74 -34.35
C LYS A 214 0.43 21.21 -34.58
N PRO A 215 -0.62 20.48 -34.18
CA PRO A 215 -0.63 19.03 -34.30
C PRO A 215 -0.75 18.59 -35.77
N ALA A 216 -0.17 17.44 -36.11
CA ALA A 216 -0.24 16.90 -37.47
C ALA A 216 -1.57 16.15 -37.67
N PRO A 217 -2.40 16.48 -38.68
CA PRO A 217 -3.64 15.77 -38.91
C PRO A 217 -3.38 14.30 -39.29
N LEU A 218 -4.23 13.40 -38.82
CA LEU A 218 -4.24 11.98 -39.20
C LEU A 218 -5.44 11.69 -40.11
N PRO A 219 -5.29 10.80 -41.12
CA PRO A 219 -6.41 10.39 -41.95
C PRO A 219 -7.39 9.59 -41.11
N TYR A 220 -8.57 10.14 -40.88
CA TYR A 220 -9.67 9.51 -40.15
C TYR A 220 -10.99 9.86 -40.83
N ALA A 221 -11.83 8.86 -41.11
CA ALA A 221 -13.05 9.02 -41.89
C ALA A 221 -14.29 9.35 -41.02
N GLY A 222 -14.09 9.59 -39.73
CA GLY A 222 -15.11 9.89 -38.74
C GLY A 222 -15.60 11.35 -38.74
N ARG A 223 -16.55 11.65 -37.84
CA ARG A 223 -16.97 13.03 -37.54
C ARG A 223 -15.92 13.74 -36.69
N ALA A 224 -15.23 13.01 -35.82
CA ALA A 224 -14.13 13.53 -35.03
C ALA A 224 -12.93 13.89 -35.91
N SER A 225 -12.30 15.04 -35.63
CA SER A 225 -11.01 15.40 -36.23
C SER A 225 -9.88 14.79 -35.40
N VAL A 226 -9.02 13.98 -36.03
CA VAL A 226 -7.92 13.29 -35.34
C VAL A 226 -6.58 13.87 -35.75
N TYR A 227 -5.73 14.12 -34.76
CA TYR A 227 -4.40 14.66 -34.92
C TYR A 227 -3.38 13.85 -34.13
N ARG A 228 -2.10 14.07 -34.44
CA ARG A 228 -0.94 13.54 -33.74
C ARG A 228 -0.12 14.69 -33.18
N LEU A 229 0.07 14.68 -31.87
CA LEU A 229 0.99 15.55 -31.16
C LEU A 229 2.42 14.99 -31.19
N PRO A 230 3.45 15.82 -30.96
CA PRO A 230 4.81 15.35 -30.70
C PRO A 230 4.84 14.29 -29.58
N GLY A 231 5.71 13.29 -29.72
CA GLY A 231 5.74 12.16 -28.78
C GLY A 231 4.72 11.05 -29.08
N SER A 232 4.05 11.09 -30.23
CA SER A 232 3.07 10.08 -30.69
C SER A 232 1.76 10.03 -29.87
N VAL A 233 1.40 11.10 -29.17
CA VAL A 233 0.11 11.21 -28.50
C VAL A 233 -0.99 11.51 -29.53
N GLY A 234 -2.05 10.72 -29.52
CA GLY A 234 -3.25 10.94 -30.32
C GLY A 234 -4.09 12.05 -29.70
N LEU A 235 -4.64 12.92 -30.54
CA LEU A 235 -5.54 13.99 -30.16
C LEU A 235 -6.81 13.91 -31.02
N GLY A 236 -7.92 13.54 -30.40
CA GLY A 236 -9.25 13.61 -31.00
C GLY A 236 -9.94 14.92 -30.64
N ARG A 237 -10.68 15.50 -31.59
CA ARG A 237 -11.57 16.62 -31.36
C ARG A 237 -12.98 16.27 -31.83
N PHE A 238 -13.94 16.43 -30.94
CA PHE A 238 -15.37 16.32 -31.23
C PHE A 238 -16.07 17.53 -30.61
N ASP A 239 -16.58 18.45 -31.43
CA ASP A 239 -17.10 19.75 -30.99
C ASP A 239 -16.07 20.55 -30.15
N ASP A 240 -16.39 20.77 -28.86
CA ASP A 240 -15.58 21.42 -27.82
C ASP A 240 -14.78 20.41 -26.97
N LEU A 241 -15.02 19.11 -27.15
CA LEU A 241 -14.37 18.03 -26.43
C LEU A 241 -13.03 17.68 -27.07
N LEU A 242 -11.99 17.65 -26.24
CA LEU A 242 -10.68 17.12 -26.60
C LEU A 242 -10.49 15.73 -25.98
N MET A 243 -9.90 14.82 -26.76
CA MET A 243 -9.58 13.45 -26.36
C MET A 243 -8.09 13.21 -26.55
N PHE A 244 -7.40 12.71 -25.53
CA PHE A 244 -5.98 12.38 -25.60
C PHE A 244 -5.79 10.89 -25.30
N GLY A 245 -4.88 10.22 -26.01
CA GLY A 245 -4.55 8.82 -25.73
C GLY A 245 -3.53 8.24 -26.71
N ASP A 246 -3.24 6.94 -26.59
CA ASP A 246 -2.38 6.23 -27.53
C ASP A 246 -3.19 5.78 -28.76
N PRO A 247 -2.84 6.20 -29.98
CA PRO A 247 -3.53 5.75 -31.19
C PRO A 247 -3.15 4.33 -31.64
N ARG A 248 -2.25 3.62 -30.93
CA ARG A 248 -1.60 2.39 -31.44
C ARG A 248 -2.14 1.03 -30.95
N PRO A 249 -3.10 0.92 -30.02
CA PRO A 249 -4.02 -0.21 -30.03
C PRO A 249 -5.28 0.18 -30.82
N ILE A 250 -5.60 -0.56 -31.88
CA ILE A 250 -6.84 -0.36 -32.67
C ILE A 250 -8.08 -0.57 -31.78
N ASP A 251 -7.98 -1.46 -30.78
CA ASP A 251 -9.08 -1.72 -29.85
C ASP A 251 -8.92 -0.96 -28.52
N GLY A 252 -8.04 0.04 -28.49
CA GLY A 252 -7.68 0.72 -27.25
C GLY A 252 -8.70 1.77 -26.79
N SER A 253 -8.58 2.24 -25.55
CA SER A 253 -9.49 3.22 -24.95
C SER A 253 -9.65 4.48 -25.81
N PHE A 254 -8.56 4.98 -26.39
CA PHE A 254 -8.62 6.14 -27.29
C PHE A 254 -9.46 5.88 -28.55
N GLN A 255 -9.31 4.71 -29.18
CA GLN A 255 -10.08 4.38 -30.38
C GLN A 255 -11.54 4.06 -30.05
N GLN A 256 -11.81 3.40 -28.92
CA GLN A 256 -13.17 3.20 -28.41
C GLN A 256 -13.86 4.55 -28.18
N MET A 257 -13.12 5.54 -27.67
CA MET A 257 -13.61 6.88 -27.48
C MET A 257 -13.99 7.58 -28.79
N LEU A 258 -13.12 7.52 -29.79
CA LEU A 258 -13.40 8.06 -31.13
C LEU A 258 -14.62 7.39 -31.76
N ASN A 259 -14.70 6.06 -31.69
CA ASN A 259 -15.82 5.30 -32.22
C ASN A 259 -17.15 5.67 -31.54
N GLN A 260 -17.14 5.88 -30.21
CA GLN A 260 -18.32 6.32 -29.47
C GLN A 260 -18.81 7.71 -29.91
N ALA A 261 -17.89 8.63 -30.19
CA ALA A 261 -18.23 9.97 -30.67
C ALA A 261 -18.81 9.97 -32.10
N ASP A 262 -18.32 9.08 -32.96
CA ASP A 262 -18.72 9.02 -34.37
C ASP A 262 -19.99 8.21 -34.62
N LEU A 263 -20.03 6.99 -34.08
CA LEU A 263 -21.07 6.00 -34.34
C LEU A 263 -22.23 6.12 -33.36
N GLY A 264 -21.99 6.74 -32.19
CA GLY A 264 -22.88 6.65 -31.05
C GLY A 264 -22.91 5.23 -30.45
N GLY A 265 -23.70 5.07 -29.39
CA GLY A 265 -23.83 3.80 -28.66
C GLY A 265 -24.22 4.05 -27.21
N PRO A 266 -24.50 2.98 -26.43
CA PRO A 266 -24.79 3.10 -25.01
C PRO A 266 -23.64 3.78 -24.28
N THR A 267 -23.95 4.83 -23.53
CA THR A 267 -22.97 5.61 -22.78
C THR A 267 -22.90 5.13 -21.33
N LEU A 268 -21.85 5.50 -20.59
CA LEU A 268 -21.78 5.24 -19.16
C LEU A 268 -22.92 5.93 -18.40
N ALA A 269 -23.38 7.08 -18.88
CA ALA A 269 -24.56 7.74 -18.30
C ALA A 269 -25.85 6.91 -18.47
N ASP A 270 -25.93 6.07 -19.49
CA ASP A 270 -27.06 5.16 -19.73
C ASP A 270 -26.91 3.82 -18.98
N ASP A 271 -25.76 3.56 -18.34
CA ASP A 271 -25.54 2.34 -17.57
C ASP A 271 -26.41 2.36 -16.30
N PRO A 272 -27.32 1.38 -16.12
CA PRO A 272 -28.20 1.34 -14.96
C PRO A 272 -27.42 1.16 -13.65
N VAL A 273 -26.29 0.45 -13.65
CA VAL A 273 -25.46 0.25 -12.46
C VAL A 273 -24.82 1.58 -12.06
N TYR A 274 -24.26 2.31 -13.02
CA TYR A 274 -23.69 3.63 -12.78
C TYR A 274 -24.74 4.59 -12.21
N SER A 275 -25.91 4.67 -12.86
CA SER A 275 -27.00 5.55 -12.44
C SER A 275 -27.54 5.21 -11.05
N GLN A 276 -27.70 3.93 -10.74
CA GLN A 276 -28.14 3.46 -9.41
C GLN A 276 -27.13 3.80 -8.31
N LEU A 277 -25.83 3.62 -8.58
CA LEU A 277 -24.78 3.98 -7.62
C LEU A 277 -24.69 5.50 -7.45
N LEU A 278 -24.77 6.26 -8.54
CA LEU A 278 -24.72 7.72 -8.50
C LEU A 278 -25.90 8.29 -7.69
N ALA A 279 -27.10 7.72 -7.85
CA ALA A 279 -28.29 8.12 -7.09
C ALA A 279 -28.17 7.91 -5.57
N ARG A 280 -27.24 7.07 -5.11
CA ARG A 280 -26.96 6.82 -3.68
C ARG A 280 -25.95 7.78 -3.08
N THR A 281 -25.27 8.57 -3.93
CA THR A 281 -24.32 9.59 -3.49
C THR A 281 -24.99 10.97 -3.36
N PRO A 282 -24.42 11.90 -2.57
CA PRO A 282 -24.97 13.24 -2.50
C PRO A 282 -24.96 13.92 -3.88
N PRO A 283 -25.96 14.75 -4.21
CA PRO A 283 -26.04 15.40 -5.51
C PRO A 283 -24.91 16.43 -5.70
N SER A 284 -24.65 16.79 -6.95
CA SER A 284 -23.68 17.85 -7.31
C SER A 284 -22.25 17.59 -6.84
N ALA A 285 -21.75 16.38 -7.09
CA ALA A 285 -20.37 16.04 -6.82
C ALA A 285 -19.39 16.88 -7.69
N ASP A 286 -18.33 17.39 -7.07
CA ASP A 286 -17.18 18.00 -7.73
C ASP A 286 -16.37 16.98 -8.54
N GLY A 287 -16.46 15.71 -8.15
CA GLY A 287 -15.79 14.60 -8.82
C GLY A 287 -16.54 13.29 -8.65
N VAL A 288 -16.46 12.42 -9.65
CA VAL A 288 -17.02 11.09 -9.63
C VAL A 288 -15.99 10.09 -10.14
N LEU A 289 -15.69 9.08 -9.34
CA LEU A 289 -14.98 7.88 -9.80
C LEU A 289 -15.95 6.72 -9.88
N PHE A 290 -15.96 6.01 -10.99
CA PHE A 290 -16.62 4.73 -11.17
C PHE A 290 -15.59 3.69 -11.59
N ALA A 291 -15.61 2.52 -10.93
CA ALA A 291 -14.70 1.42 -11.23
C ALA A 291 -15.40 0.07 -11.21
N ARG A 292 -15.10 -0.74 -12.23
CA ARG A 292 -15.47 -2.15 -12.31
C ARG A 292 -14.31 -3.00 -11.81
N LEU A 293 -14.52 -3.70 -10.71
CA LEU A 293 -13.46 -4.43 -10.01
C LEU A 293 -13.27 -5.83 -10.55
N ARG A 294 -14.30 -6.41 -11.14
CA ARG A 294 -14.21 -7.67 -11.87
C ARG A 294 -13.99 -7.37 -13.34
N PRO A 295 -12.94 -7.92 -13.97
CA PRO A 295 -12.74 -7.73 -15.39
C PRO A 295 -13.96 -8.26 -16.13
N VAL A 296 -14.55 -7.43 -16.98
CA VAL A 296 -15.55 -7.89 -17.95
C VAL A 296 -14.81 -8.86 -18.86
N VAL A 297 -15.10 -10.16 -18.74
CA VAL A 297 -14.56 -11.14 -19.68
C VAL A 297 -15.16 -10.77 -21.03
N ARG A 298 -14.36 -10.09 -21.88
CA ARG A 298 -14.68 -9.88 -23.29
C ARG A 298 -14.64 -11.27 -23.92
N ILE A 299 -15.78 -11.97 -23.90
CA ILE A 299 -15.94 -13.18 -24.69
C ILE A 299 -15.90 -12.70 -26.13
N GLY A 300 -14.76 -12.92 -26.79
CA GLY A 300 -14.55 -12.57 -28.19
C GLY A 300 -15.62 -13.24 -29.05
N GLY A 301 -16.62 -12.47 -29.43
CA GLY A 301 -17.73 -12.92 -30.25
C GLY A 301 -18.40 -11.70 -30.86
N ALA A 302 -18.05 -11.41 -32.11
CA ALA A 302 -18.83 -10.49 -32.93
C ALA A 302 -20.23 -11.11 -33.12
N GLY A 303 -21.24 -10.44 -32.58
CA GLY A 303 -22.65 -10.66 -32.92
C GLY A 303 -23.51 -11.19 -31.78
N GLY A 304 -24.47 -10.37 -31.33
CA GLY A 304 -25.68 -10.85 -30.66
C GLY A 304 -26.03 -10.14 -29.36
N SER A 305 -26.86 -9.11 -29.46
CA SER A 305 -27.70 -8.59 -28.38
C SER A 305 -28.56 -9.71 -27.78
N ALA A 306 -28.59 -9.85 -26.45
CA ALA A 306 -29.82 -9.84 -25.64
C ALA A 306 -29.52 -10.23 -24.18
N SER A 307 -30.06 -9.41 -23.28
CA SER A 307 -30.47 -9.72 -21.91
C SER A 307 -30.72 -11.22 -21.63
N GLN A 308 -29.86 -11.84 -20.82
CA GLN A 308 -30.23 -13.05 -20.07
C GLN A 308 -30.28 -12.71 -18.57
N PRO A 309 -31.37 -13.02 -17.87
CA PRO A 309 -31.44 -12.84 -16.43
C PRO A 309 -30.52 -13.85 -15.74
N ALA A 310 -29.75 -13.36 -14.77
CA ALA A 310 -28.86 -14.14 -13.94
C ALA A 310 -29.65 -15.08 -13.01
N THR A 311 -30.05 -16.24 -13.52
CA THR A 311 -30.54 -17.35 -12.70
C THR A 311 -29.72 -18.59 -13.00
N SER A 312 -28.56 -18.69 -12.37
CA SER A 312 -27.89 -19.97 -12.14
C SER A 312 -27.39 -19.99 -10.70
N PRO A 313 -27.78 -21.00 -9.89
CA PRO A 313 -27.48 -21.04 -8.48
C PRO A 313 -25.99 -21.29 -8.26
N ALA A 314 -25.49 -20.60 -7.24
CA ALA A 314 -24.09 -20.50 -6.88
C ALA A 314 -23.48 -21.84 -6.42
N THR A 315 -22.69 -22.49 -7.27
CA THR A 315 -21.52 -23.23 -6.80
C THR A 315 -20.35 -22.25 -6.70
N ARG A 316 -20.42 -21.38 -5.68
CA ARG A 316 -19.28 -20.59 -5.20
C ARG A 316 -18.24 -21.55 -4.63
N ALA A 317 -17.38 -22.08 -5.49
CA ALA A 317 -16.03 -22.38 -5.07
C ALA A 317 -15.37 -21.03 -4.80
N SER A 318 -15.42 -20.61 -3.54
CA SER A 318 -14.71 -19.45 -2.99
C SER A 318 -13.26 -19.49 -3.49
N ARG A 319 -12.95 -18.65 -4.47
CA ARG A 319 -11.58 -18.46 -4.95
C ARG A 319 -10.78 -17.84 -3.80
N PRO A 320 -9.63 -18.39 -3.41
CA PRO A 320 -8.80 -17.84 -2.33
C PRO A 320 -8.19 -16.46 -2.63
N LEU A 321 -8.50 -15.86 -3.79
CA LEU A 321 -8.21 -14.46 -4.15
C LEU A 321 -8.79 -13.44 -3.16
N ASP A 322 -9.86 -13.77 -2.42
CA ASP A 322 -10.50 -12.87 -1.44
C ASP A 322 -9.65 -12.65 -0.16
N VAL A 323 -8.62 -13.48 0.09
CA VAL A 323 -7.85 -13.39 1.35
C VAL A 323 -6.73 -12.34 1.27
N LEU A 324 -6.29 -11.95 0.07
CA LEU A 324 -5.12 -11.07 -0.12
C LEU A 324 -5.32 -9.91 -1.11
N ALA A 325 -6.31 -9.99 -2.02
CA ALA A 325 -7.00 -8.78 -2.44
C ALA A 325 -7.92 -8.42 -1.27
N GLY A 326 -7.37 -7.74 -0.26
CA GLY A 326 -8.07 -7.50 1.00
C GLY A 326 -9.51 -7.08 0.72
N GLU A 327 -10.46 -7.82 1.30
CA GLU A 327 -11.89 -7.50 1.18
C GLU A 327 -12.05 -5.99 1.29
N LEU A 328 -12.68 -5.38 0.28
CA LEU A 328 -12.91 -3.94 0.31
C LEU A 328 -13.63 -3.59 1.63
N PRO A 329 -13.25 -2.46 2.26
CA PRO A 329 -13.75 -2.13 3.58
C PRO A 329 -15.25 -1.84 3.56
N GLY A 330 -15.91 -2.14 4.68
CA GLY A 330 -17.30 -1.83 4.99
C GLY A 330 -18.28 -2.01 3.81
N PRO A 331 -18.86 -0.91 3.30
CA PRO A 331 -19.92 -0.91 2.27
C PRO A 331 -19.46 -1.40 0.90
N LEU A 332 -18.15 -1.45 0.65
CA LEU A 332 -17.60 -1.88 -0.62
C LEU A 332 -17.36 -3.40 -0.66
N ARG A 333 -17.50 -4.10 0.48
CA ARG A 333 -17.19 -5.52 0.56
C ARG A 333 -18.02 -6.34 -0.43
N GLY A 334 -17.34 -7.14 -1.25
CA GLY A 334 -17.99 -7.98 -2.25
C GLY A 334 -18.60 -7.23 -3.44
N ALA A 335 -18.41 -5.91 -3.53
CA ALA A 335 -18.84 -5.11 -4.66
C ALA A 335 -18.10 -5.53 -5.94
N SER A 336 -18.83 -5.58 -7.04
CA SER A 336 -18.29 -5.71 -8.40
C SER A 336 -18.09 -4.34 -9.04
N ASN A 337 -18.89 -3.36 -8.64
CA ASN A 337 -18.86 -1.99 -9.10
C ASN A 337 -18.80 -1.05 -7.89
N VAL A 338 -17.94 -0.05 -7.97
CA VAL A 338 -17.77 0.96 -6.93
C VAL A 338 -17.91 2.35 -7.55
N LEU A 339 -18.62 3.23 -6.87
CA LEU A 339 -18.69 4.65 -7.19
C LEU A 339 -18.25 5.48 -5.98
N LEU A 340 -17.39 6.47 -6.23
CA LEU A 340 -16.97 7.47 -5.27
C LEU A 340 -17.41 8.83 -5.77
N SER A 341 -18.04 9.62 -4.92
CA SER A 341 -18.35 11.03 -5.17
C SER A 341 -17.49 11.90 -4.27
N LEU A 342 -17.01 13.02 -4.79
CA LEU A 342 -16.23 14.01 -4.07
C LEU A 342 -17.03 15.30 -3.97
N HIS A 343 -17.06 15.90 -2.79
CA HIS A 343 -17.61 17.23 -2.52
C HIS A 343 -16.58 18.07 -1.77
N ARG A 344 -16.48 19.34 -2.13
CA ARG A 344 -15.59 20.31 -1.47
C ARG A 344 -16.39 21.24 -0.57
N GLU A 345 -15.90 21.47 0.64
CA GLU A 345 -16.47 22.42 1.60
C GLU A 345 -15.36 23.16 2.33
N GLY A 346 -15.00 24.36 1.86
CA GLY A 346 -13.88 25.09 2.43
C GLY A 346 -12.55 24.32 2.28
N PRO A 347 -11.76 24.14 3.36
CA PRO A 347 -10.56 23.32 3.36
C PRO A 347 -10.87 21.83 3.55
N ARG A 348 -12.12 21.37 3.37
CA ARG A 348 -12.51 19.98 3.59
C ARG A 348 -12.96 19.34 2.29
N LEU A 349 -12.58 18.08 2.15
CA LEU A 349 -13.00 17.21 1.07
C LEU A 349 -13.80 16.07 1.66
N HIS A 350 -15.02 15.91 1.17
CA HIS A 350 -15.93 14.87 1.59
C HIS A 350 -16.10 13.89 0.44
N VAL A 351 -15.66 12.66 0.64
CA VAL A 351 -15.80 11.56 -0.29
C VAL A 351 -16.88 10.61 0.23
N CYS A 352 -17.86 10.30 -0.61
CA CYS A 352 -18.86 9.26 -0.34
C CYS A 352 -18.62 8.07 -1.28
N ALA A 353 -18.43 6.90 -0.69
CA ALA A 353 -18.14 5.64 -1.37
C ALA A 353 -19.34 4.70 -1.31
N VAL A 354 -19.76 4.18 -2.46
CA VAL A 354 -20.86 3.21 -2.56
C VAL A 354 -20.47 2.04 -3.46
N GLY A 355 -20.94 0.85 -3.11
CA GLY A 355 -20.75 -0.37 -3.89
C GLY A 355 -22.06 -1.08 -4.14
N ASP A 356 -22.10 -1.91 -5.19
CA ASP A 356 -23.21 -2.82 -5.52
C ASP A 356 -23.16 -4.15 -4.75
N GLY A 357 -22.32 -4.23 -3.72
CA GLY A 357 -22.23 -5.37 -2.82
C GLY A 357 -23.53 -5.57 -2.03
N PRO A 358 -23.82 -6.80 -1.59
CA PRO A 358 -25.02 -7.08 -0.80
C PRO A 358 -25.00 -6.27 0.50
N PRO A 359 -26.13 -5.65 0.90
CA PRO A 359 -26.21 -4.93 2.16
C PRO A 359 -25.97 -5.89 3.32
N ARG A 360 -25.23 -5.43 4.33
CA ARG A 360 -25.04 -6.18 5.57
C ARG A 360 -26.04 -5.68 6.60
N ALA A 361 -26.54 -6.59 7.42
CA ALA A 361 -27.35 -6.20 8.56
C ALA A 361 -26.52 -5.28 9.48
N PRO A 362 -27.06 -4.11 9.88
CA PRO A 362 -26.38 -3.22 10.80
C PRO A 362 -26.09 -3.96 12.11
N ARG A 363 -24.89 -3.78 12.64
CA ARG A 363 -24.51 -4.32 13.95
C ARG A 363 -24.40 -3.16 14.93
N PRO A 364 -25.00 -3.27 16.13
CA PRO A 364 -24.74 -2.29 17.18
C PRO A 364 -23.27 -2.41 17.58
N ALA A 365 -22.49 -1.35 17.37
CA ALA A 365 -21.07 -1.33 17.68
C ALA A 365 -20.73 -0.03 18.42
N ALA A 366 -19.95 -0.11 19.50
CA ALA A 366 -19.52 1.07 20.25
C ALA A 366 -18.14 1.56 19.78
N LEU A 367 -17.83 1.39 18.49
CA LEU A 367 -16.56 1.81 17.92
C LEU A 367 -16.34 3.32 18.10
N TYR A 368 -17.41 4.12 17.98
CA TYR A 368 -17.32 5.56 18.13
C TYR A 368 -16.82 5.96 19.52
N GLU A 369 -17.34 5.36 20.60
CA GLU A 369 -16.92 5.67 21.97
C GLU A 369 -15.45 5.29 22.20
N MET A 370 -15.03 4.12 21.69
CA MET A 370 -13.63 3.68 21.78
C MET A 370 -12.67 4.66 21.12
N VAL A 371 -13.02 5.23 19.96
CA VAL A 371 -12.17 6.19 19.23
C VAL A 371 -12.28 7.59 19.81
N ARG A 372 -13.49 8.05 20.15
CA ARG A 372 -13.77 9.38 20.72
C ARG A 372 -12.96 9.63 21.97
N ASP A 373 -12.84 8.61 22.82
CA ASP A 373 -12.23 8.72 24.15
C ASP A 373 -10.70 8.48 24.13
N LEU A 374 -10.09 8.38 22.94
CA LEU A 374 -8.63 8.40 22.79
C LEU A 374 -8.05 9.80 23.05
N PRO A 375 -6.75 9.91 23.40
CA PRO A 375 -6.08 11.20 23.56
C PRO A 375 -6.15 12.04 22.28
N ALA A 376 -6.28 13.36 22.41
CA ALA A 376 -6.30 14.28 21.26
C ALA A 376 -5.02 14.21 20.40
N ARG A 377 -3.89 13.77 20.98
CA ARG A 377 -2.59 13.57 20.29
C ARG A 377 -2.43 12.19 19.64
N THR A 378 -3.51 11.42 19.50
CA THR A 378 -3.51 10.18 18.72
C THR A 378 -3.27 10.49 17.24
N LEU A 379 -2.15 10.00 16.71
CA LEU A 379 -1.75 10.17 15.31
C LEU A 379 -2.59 9.33 14.35
N LEU A 380 -2.95 8.11 14.75
CA LEU A 380 -3.76 7.19 13.95
C LEU A 380 -4.65 6.36 14.88
N ALA A 381 -5.92 6.22 14.57
CA ALA A 381 -6.83 5.27 15.17
C ALA A 381 -7.58 4.50 14.08
N ARG A 382 -7.72 3.19 14.27
CA ARG A 382 -8.56 2.33 13.43
C ARG A 382 -9.39 1.43 14.32
N ALA A 383 -10.69 1.66 14.33
CA ALA A 383 -11.67 0.80 14.97
C ALA A 383 -12.41 -0.04 13.91
N ALA A 384 -12.67 -1.30 14.24
CA ALA A 384 -13.43 -2.23 13.43
C ALA A 384 -14.00 -3.36 14.30
N THR A 385 -15.04 -4.03 13.80
CA THR A 385 -15.49 -5.30 14.39
C THR A 385 -14.59 -6.45 13.93
N VAL A 386 -13.97 -7.15 14.87
CA VAL A 386 -13.11 -8.33 14.63
C VAL A 386 -13.85 -9.59 15.05
N ASP A 387 -13.91 -10.56 14.13
CA ASP A 387 -14.36 -11.91 14.43
C ASP A 387 -13.14 -12.73 14.90
N PHE A 388 -12.89 -12.72 16.21
CA PHE A 388 -11.78 -13.44 16.83
C PHE A 388 -11.77 -14.94 16.52
N PRO A 389 -12.89 -15.69 16.60
CA PRO A 389 -12.91 -17.09 16.17
C PRO A 389 -12.47 -17.27 14.72
N ALA A 390 -13.03 -16.49 13.78
CA ALA A 390 -12.62 -16.56 12.38
C ALA A 390 -11.14 -16.18 12.17
N LEU A 391 -10.62 -15.22 12.94
CA LEU A 391 -9.21 -14.81 12.93
C LEU A 391 -8.31 -15.94 13.41
N PHE A 392 -8.67 -16.63 14.50
CA PHE A 392 -7.91 -17.77 15.02
C PHE A 392 -7.94 -18.94 14.04
N ASP A 393 -9.08 -19.25 13.43
CA ASP A 393 -9.19 -20.26 12.37
C ASP A 393 -8.33 -19.92 11.15
N ALA A 394 -8.34 -18.66 10.71
CA ALA A 394 -7.49 -18.19 9.63
C ALA A 394 -6.00 -18.33 9.98
N ALA A 395 -5.61 -17.99 11.22
CA ALA A 395 -4.25 -18.15 11.69
C ALA A 395 -3.82 -19.63 11.72
N GLN A 396 -4.71 -20.56 12.04
CA GLN A 396 -4.43 -22.01 11.99
C GLN A 396 -4.21 -22.53 10.57
N LYS A 397 -4.78 -21.88 9.54
CA LYS A 397 -4.62 -22.24 8.13
C LYS A 397 -3.32 -21.72 7.51
N LEU A 398 -2.59 -20.83 8.19
CA LEU A 398 -1.28 -20.35 7.71
C LEU A 398 -0.28 -21.51 7.58
N PRO A 399 0.82 -21.38 6.80
CA PRO A 399 1.84 -22.42 6.72
C PRO A 399 2.35 -22.82 8.11
N GLU A 400 2.64 -24.10 8.36
CA GLU A 400 3.05 -24.62 9.68
C GLU A 400 4.22 -23.86 10.35
N ARG A 401 5.07 -23.26 9.52
CA ARG A 401 6.25 -22.50 9.96
C ARG A 401 5.94 -21.02 10.27
N ASN A 402 4.71 -20.58 10.06
CA ASN A 402 4.29 -19.22 10.34
C ASN A 402 4.22 -19.03 11.87
N PRO A 403 4.89 -18.01 12.43
CA PRO A 403 4.91 -17.78 13.87
C PRO A 403 3.52 -17.55 14.47
N ALA A 404 2.59 -16.96 13.71
CA ALA A 404 1.21 -16.75 14.18
C ALA A 404 0.46 -18.08 14.36
N ARG A 405 0.56 -19.00 13.39
CA ARG A 405 0.00 -20.36 13.53
C ARG A 405 0.59 -21.08 14.73
N LEU A 406 1.91 -20.96 14.90
CA LEU A 406 2.63 -21.64 15.98
C LEU A 406 2.19 -21.10 17.35
N ALA A 407 2.10 -19.77 17.48
CA ALA A 407 1.59 -19.12 18.69
C ALA A 407 0.14 -19.52 18.98
N VAL A 408 -0.76 -19.42 18.00
CA VAL A 408 -2.17 -19.82 18.15
C VAL A 408 -2.30 -21.30 18.51
N SER A 409 -1.50 -22.18 17.90
CA SER A 409 -1.51 -23.61 18.24
C SER A 409 -1.02 -23.90 19.67
N LEU A 410 0.01 -23.19 20.13
CA LEU A 410 0.52 -23.33 21.50
C LEU A 410 -0.51 -22.84 22.53
N LEU A 411 -1.12 -21.67 22.29
CA LEU A 411 -2.14 -21.09 23.16
C LEU A 411 -3.43 -21.92 23.16
N GLY A 412 -3.82 -22.47 22.00
CA GLY A 412 -4.95 -23.38 21.88
C GLY A 412 -4.76 -24.66 22.67
N LYS A 413 -3.57 -25.29 22.61
CA LYS A 413 -3.26 -26.49 23.41
C LYS A 413 -3.26 -26.25 24.92
N ALA A 414 -3.00 -25.01 25.35
CA ALA A 414 -3.07 -24.60 26.76
C ALA A 414 -4.52 -24.25 27.20
N GLY A 415 -5.50 -24.37 26.30
CA GLY A 415 -6.90 -23.98 26.55
C GLY A 415 -7.11 -22.47 26.75
N VAL A 416 -6.08 -21.64 26.52
CA VAL A 416 -6.13 -20.19 26.79
C VAL A 416 -7.05 -19.50 25.79
N LEU A 417 -7.02 -19.92 24.52
CA LEU A 417 -7.90 -19.34 23.49
C LEU A 417 -9.38 -19.63 23.76
N GLU A 418 -9.71 -20.85 24.20
CA GLU A 418 -11.08 -21.27 24.54
C GLU A 418 -11.68 -20.44 25.70
N ARG A 419 -10.83 -19.97 26.62
CA ARG A 419 -11.24 -19.11 27.75
C ARG A 419 -11.22 -17.62 27.40
N LEU A 420 -10.26 -17.19 26.58
CA LEU A 420 -10.12 -15.79 26.17
C LEU A 420 -11.23 -15.38 25.19
N GLU A 421 -11.54 -16.20 24.19
CA GLU A 421 -12.51 -15.90 23.14
C GLU A 421 -13.90 -15.47 23.68
N PRO A 422 -14.56 -16.21 24.60
CA PRO A 422 -15.86 -15.79 25.14
C PRO A 422 -15.76 -14.53 26.01
N ALA A 423 -14.57 -14.20 26.54
CA ALA A 423 -14.35 -12.99 27.34
C ALA A 423 -14.18 -11.73 26.48
N LEU A 424 -13.81 -11.86 25.20
CA LEU A 424 -13.65 -10.75 24.26
C LEU A 424 -14.98 -10.42 23.54
N GLY A 425 -15.22 -9.13 23.34
CA GLY A 425 -16.20 -8.61 22.39
C GLY A 425 -15.59 -8.50 20.98
N SER A 426 -16.38 -8.07 20.01
CA SER A 426 -15.91 -7.86 18.63
C SER A 426 -15.26 -6.49 18.40
N ASP A 427 -15.66 -5.49 19.19
CA ASP A 427 -15.24 -4.10 18.97
C ASP A 427 -13.77 -3.95 19.33
N THR A 428 -12.95 -3.64 18.32
CA THR A 428 -11.49 -3.56 18.45
C THR A 428 -11.00 -2.26 17.86
N CYS A 429 -10.09 -1.58 18.54
CA CYS A 429 -9.43 -0.38 18.07
C CYS A 429 -7.91 -0.50 18.19
N ILE A 430 -7.19 -0.12 17.14
CA ILE A 430 -5.74 0.09 17.16
C ILE A 430 -5.51 1.59 17.17
N ALA A 431 -4.71 2.08 18.12
CA ALA A 431 -4.37 3.49 18.24
C ALA A 431 -2.85 3.69 18.30
N ILE A 432 -2.33 4.65 17.54
CA ILE A 432 -0.93 5.07 17.53
C ILE A 432 -0.86 6.51 18.04
N GLY A 433 -0.03 6.74 19.05
CA GLY A 433 0.28 8.05 19.58
C GLY A 433 1.78 8.26 19.71
N VAL A 434 2.16 9.25 20.52
CA VAL A 434 3.55 9.59 20.80
C VAL A 434 3.83 9.59 22.29
N VAL A 435 5.03 9.17 22.64
CA VAL A 435 5.54 9.18 24.01
C VAL A 435 6.97 9.72 24.01
N ALA A 436 7.38 10.31 25.12
CA ALA A 436 8.76 10.74 25.37
C ALA A 436 9.31 9.92 26.54
N PRO A 437 9.66 8.63 26.32
CA PRO A 437 10.03 7.77 27.42
C PRO A 437 11.41 8.15 27.95
N GLU A 438 11.65 7.85 29.22
CA GLU A 438 12.92 8.14 29.91
C GLU A 438 14.12 7.44 29.25
N ASN A 439 15.33 7.94 29.51
CA ASN A 439 16.62 7.36 29.06
C ASN A 439 16.83 7.31 27.54
N ARG A 440 16.22 8.24 26.81
CA ARG A 440 16.49 8.41 25.38
C ARG A 440 17.71 9.28 25.14
N LEU A 441 18.31 9.12 23.96
CA LEU A 441 19.38 9.99 23.50
C LEU A 441 18.91 11.45 23.50
N ASP A 442 19.79 12.35 23.93
CA ASP A 442 19.52 13.79 23.91
C ASP A 442 19.15 14.24 22.49
N GLY A 443 18.07 15.01 22.38
CA GLY A 443 17.54 15.48 21.10
C GLY A 443 16.76 14.45 20.27
N ALA A 444 16.53 13.23 20.79
CA ALA A 444 15.75 12.24 20.07
C ALA A 444 14.25 12.64 19.99
N PRO A 445 13.63 12.67 18.79
CA PRO A 445 12.22 13.05 18.62
C PRO A 445 11.27 12.09 19.32
N PRO A 446 10.05 12.47 19.76
CA PRO A 446 9.12 11.57 20.44
C PRO A 446 8.94 10.19 19.76
N ALA A 447 8.89 9.13 20.56
CA ALA A 447 8.78 7.76 20.08
C ALA A 447 7.32 7.42 19.76
N PRO A 448 7.03 6.74 18.63
CA PRO A 448 5.69 6.26 18.36
C PRO A 448 5.32 5.12 19.32
N ALA A 449 4.13 5.19 19.91
CA ALA A 449 3.56 4.14 20.75
C ALA A 449 2.27 3.62 20.15
N ALA A 450 2.05 2.30 20.23
CA ALA A 450 0.84 1.66 19.73
C ALA A 450 0.05 1.06 20.90
N ALA A 451 -1.27 1.05 20.78
CA ALA A 451 -2.19 0.37 21.66
C ALA A 451 -3.22 -0.43 20.86
N LEU A 452 -3.58 -1.60 21.39
CA LEU A 452 -4.70 -2.41 20.98
C LEU A 452 -5.74 -2.36 22.10
N MET A 453 -6.93 -1.91 21.76
CA MET A 453 -8.08 -1.81 22.65
C MET A 453 -9.13 -2.82 22.17
N ILE A 454 -9.62 -3.65 23.08
CA ILE A 454 -10.62 -4.68 22.76
C ILE A 454 -11.74 -4.55 23.79
N ARG A 455 -12.96 -4.33 23.32
CA ARG A 455 -14.13 -4.39 24.20
C ARG A 455 -14.26 -5.80 24.76
N THR A 456 -14.59 -5.92 26.02
CA THR A 456 -14.68 -7.19 26.74
C THR A 456 -16.13 -7.47 27.12
N ARG A 457 -16.50 -8.76 27.07
CA ARG A 457 -17.73 -9.28 27.67
C ARG A 457 -17.52 -9.64 29.13
N ASN A 458 -16.28 -10.02 29.48
CA ASN A 458 -15.84 -10.30 30.84
C ASN A 458 -14.43 -9.73 31.06
N ALA A 459 -14.37 -8.49 31.50
CA ALA A 459 -13.15 -7.73 31.82
C ALA A 459 -12.12 -8.52 32.64
N ARG A 460 -12.57 -9.13 33.75
CA ARG A 460 -11.69 -9.86 34.67
C ARG A 460 -11.10 -11.10 34.01
N ALA A 461 -11.90 -11.87 33.30
CA ALA A 461 -11.43 -13.05 32.58
C ALA A 461 -10.46 -12.67 31.45
N ALA A 462 -10.78 -11.63 30.67
CA ALA A 462 -9.93 -11.16 29.58
C ALA A 462 -8.54 -10.73 30.09
N LEU A 463 -8.48 -9.96 31.19
CA LEU A 463 -7.21 -9.55 31.80
C LEU A 463 -6.41 -10.75 32.34
N ALA A 464 -7.07 -11.66 33.06
CA ALA A 464 -6.43 -12.84 33.64
C ALA A 464 -5.83 -13.75 32.57
N GLU A 465 -6.59 -14.09 31.52
CA GLU A 465 -6.11 -14.93 30.43
C GLU A 465 -5.00 -14.24 29.63
N PHE A 466 -5.13 -12.94 29.34
CA PHE A 466 -4.06 -12.20 28.65
C PHE A 466 -2.78 -12.12 29.49
N THR A 467 -2.89 -11.94 30.81
CA THR A 467 -1.75 -12.00 31.74
C THR A 467 -1.08 -13.36 31.69
N SER A 468 -1.87 -14.44 31.70
CA SER A 468 -1.35 -15.82 31.57
C SER A 468 -0.64 -16.05 30.24
N ILE A 469 -1.09 -15.43 29.14
CA ILE A 469 -0.38 -15.44 27.84
C ILE A 469 1.01 -14.81 27.99
N LEU A 470 1.09 -13.62 28.59
CA LEU A 470 2.38 -12.92 28.75
C LEU A 470 3.36 -13.71 29.63
N GLU A 471 2.89 -14.28 30.74
CA GLU A 471 3.69 -15.14 31.62
C GLU A 471 4.16 -16.41 30.91
N SER A 472 3.28 -17.06 30.14
CA SER A 472 3.62 -18.28 29.39
C SER A 472 4.64 -17.99 28.29
N LEU A 473 4.50 -16.87 27.58
CA LEU A 473 5.43 -16.46 26.53
C LEU A 473 6.79 -16.04 27.09
N SER A 474 6.82 -15.29 28.19
CA SER A 474 8.07 -14.90 28.85
C SER A 474 8.79 -16.12 29.43
N GLY A 475 8.07 -17.04 30.08
CA GLY A 475 8.60 -18.31 30.56
C GLY A 475 9.20 -19.17 29.45
N LEU A 476 8.46 -19.34 28.34
CA LEU A 476 8.97 -20.08 27.17
C LEU A 476 10.21 -19.41 26.57
N TYR A 477 10.20 -18.08 26.44
CA TYR A 477 11.37 -17.34 25.98
C TYR A 477 12.56 -17.55 26.92
N ASN A 478 12.37 -17.47 28.23
CA ASN A 478 13.44 -17.63 29.23
C ASN A 478 14.04 -19.04 29.21
N LEU A 479 13.22 -20.08 29.05
CA LEU A 479 13.71 -21.45 28.84
C LEU A 479 14.57 -21.56 27.57
N LEU A 480 14.14 -20.92 26.47
CA LEU A 480 14.94 -20.87 25.24
C LEU A 480 16.20 -20.01 25.40
N ALA A 481 16.13 -18.93 26.17
CA ALA A 481 17.25 -18.04 26.43
C ALA A 481 18.35 -18.77 27.19
N ILE A 482 18.01 -19.51 28.25
CA ILE A 482 18.95 -20.38 28.99
C ILE A 482 19.62 -21.37 28.03
N ARG A 483 18.85 -22.04 27.17
CA ARG A 483 19.37 -23.03 26.22
C ARG A 483 20.32 -22.43 25.18
N ASN A 484 20.08 -21.19 24.76
CA ASN A 484 20.82 -20.55 23.66
C ASN A 484 21.83 -19.48 24.13
N GLY A 485 21.93 -19.23 25.43
CA GLY A 485 22.76 -18.16 26.01
C GLY A 485 22.27 -16.76 25.63
N TRP A 486 20.95 -16.56 25.53
CA TRP A 486 20.36 -15.22 25.31
C TRP A 486 20.07 -14.53 26.64
N THR A 487 19.90 -13.21 26.60
CA THR A 487 19.42 -12.43 27.74
C THR A 487 18.01 -12.88 28.11
N ALA A 488 17.81 -13.25 29.38
CA ALA A 488 16.49 -13.56 29.93
C ALA A 488 15.66 -12.27 30.10
N LEU A 489 14.35 -12.42 30.01
CA LEU A 489 13.38 -11.38 30.34
C LEU A 489 13.09 -11.38 31.83
N ASP A 490 12.85 -10.19 32.36
CA ASP A 490 12.33 -10.01 33.71
C ASP A 490 10.92 -10.60 33.86
N PRO A 491 10.53 -11.01 35.07
CA PRO A 491 9.16 -11.42 35.35
C PRO A 491 8.19 -10.26 35.13
N LEU A 492 6.93 -10.61 34.89
CA LEU A 492 5.86 -9.63 34.74
C LEU A 492 5.72 -8.81 36.03
N ARG A 493 5.60 -7.48 35.90
CA ARG A 493 5.48 -6.56 37.03
C ARG A 493 4.10 -5.92 37.07
N THR A 494 3.65 -5.54 38.26
CA THR A 494 2.49 -4.66 38.43
C THR A 494 2.97 -3.22 38.51
N ILE A 495 2.33 -2.33 37.76
CA ILE A 495 2.60 -0.90 37.78
C ILE A 495 1.28 -0.12 37.93
N ASN A 496 1.35 1.08 38.48
CA ASN A 496 0.20 1.98 38.55
C ASN A 496 0.05 2.79 37.25
N ALA A 497 -1.08 2.65 36.58
CA ALA A 497 -1.41 3.40 35.36
C ALA A 497 -2.61 4.33 35.62
N GLY A 498 -2.44 5.26 36.56
CA GLY A 498 -3.53 6.09 37.08
C GLY A 498 -4.26 5.36 38.23
N PRO A 499 -5.59 5.23 38.21
CA PRO A 499 -6.34 4.52 39.25
C PRO A 499 -6.37 3.00 39.05
N ALA A 500 -5.84 2.48 37.93
CA ALA A 500 -5.87 1.06 37.59
C ALA A 500 -4.47 0.43 37.65
N ASP A 501 -4.42 -0.79 38.19
CA ASP A 501 -3.23 -1.64 38.13
C ASP A 501 -3.04 -2.19 36.71
N ALA A 502 -1.85 -1.99 36.15
CA ALA A 502 -1.44 -2.57 34.89
C ALA A 502 -0.39 -3.66 35.08
N ARG A 503 -0.39 -4.64 34.19
CA ARG A 503 0.64 -5.68 34.10
C ARG A 503 1.61 -5.34 32.99
N MET A 504 2.90 -5.44 33.26
CA MET A 504 3.97 -4.98 32.36
C MET A 504 5.02 -6.06 32.14
N LEU A 505 5.33 -6.33 30.86
CA LEU A 505 6.46 -7.14 30.40
C LEU A 505 7.52 -6.23 29.76
N ASP A 506 8.72 -6.19 30.32
CA ASP A 506 9.82 -5.41 29.76
C ASP A 506 10.54 -6.20 28.66
N LEU A 507 10.50 -5.67 27.42
CA LEU A 507 11.17 -6.26 26.25
C LEU A 507 12.46 -5.52 25.88
N THR A 508 12.81 -4.46 26.60
CA THR A 508 14.02 -3.66 26.37
C THR A 508 15.30 -4.51 26.31
N PRO A 509 15.49 -5.56 27.16
CA PRO A 509 16.68 -6.41 27.09
C PRO A 509 16.85 -7.18 25.77
N LEU A 510 15.81 -7.26 24.94
CA LEU A 510 15.86 -7.90 23.62
C LEU A 510 16.40 -6.96 22.52
N LEU A 511 16.46 -5.66 22.80
CA LEU A 511 16.91 -4.66 21.85
C LEU A 511 18.43 -4.48 21.94
N PRO A 512 19.11 -4.27 20.79
CA PRO A 512 20.48 -3.75 20.82
C PRO A 512 20.53 -2.41 21.58
N ALA A 513 21.60 -2.16 22.35
CA ALA A 513 21.72 -0.94 23.15
C ALA A 513 21.48 0.36 22.36
N ALA A 514 21.97 0.42 21.11
CA ALA A 514 21.71 1.55 20.22
C ALA A 514 20.22 1.75 19.90
N ALA A 515 19.47 0.66 19.71
CA ALA A 515 18.02 0.73 19.47
C ALA A 515 17.26 1.12 20.75
N ALA A 516 17.70 0.64 21.91
CA ALA A 516 17.13 1.02 23.20
C ALA A 516 17.31 2.52 23.50
N GLY A 517 18.47 3.10 23.20
CA GLY A 517 18.68 4.56 23.34
C GLY A 517 17.83 5.38 22.37
N LEU A 518 17.45 4.82 21.22
CA LEU A 518 16.61 5.49 20.22
C LEU A 518 15.13 5.46 20.58
N LEU A 519 14.60 4.29 20.92
CA LEU A 519 13.16 4.10 21.16
C LEU A 519 12.80 4.34 22.64
N GLY A 520 13.78 4.31 23.53
CA GLY A 520 13.55 4.18 24.96
C GLY A 520 13.16 2.74 25.34
N PRO A 521 12.72 2.53 26.60
CA PRO A 521 12.25 1.24 27.07
C PRO A 521 11.00 0.78 26.31
N VAL A 522 11.05 -0.44 25.74
CA VAL A 522 9.94 -1.06 25.03
C VAL A 522 9.27 -2.07 25.96
N ARG A 523 8.01 -1.80 26.35
CA ARG A 523 7.29 -2.53 27.38
C ARG A 523 5.89 -2.90 26.89
N ILE A 524 5.51 -4.16 26.94
CA ILE A 524 4.11 -4.53 26.72
C ILE A 524 3.37 -4.35 28.03
N THR A 525 2.47 -3.38 28.08
CA THR A 525 1.65 -3.09 29.26
C THR A 525 0.19 -3.39 28.94
N CYS A 526 -0.52 -4.09 29.83
CA CYS A 526 -1.95 -4.31 29.70
C CYS A 526 -2.72 -3.97 30.98
N LEU A 527 -3.93 -3.45 30.81
CA LEU A 527 -4.90 -3.20 31.89
C LEU A 527 -6.32 -3.30 31.34
N VAL A 528 -7.30 -3.32 32.24
CA VAL A 528 -8.71 -3.13 31.87
C VAL A 528 -9.20 -1.82 32.46
N ASP A 529 -9.75 -0.97 31.60
CA ASP A 529 -10.47 0.23 31.99
C ASP A 529 -11.94 0.09 31.58
N ASN A 530 -12.83 0.08 32.58
CA ASN A 530 -14.24 -0.25 32.43
C ASN A 530 -14.43 -1.63 31.76
N ASP A 531 -14.95 -1.65 30.54
CA ASP A 531 -15.17 -2.84 29.73
C ASP A 531 -14.14 -3.00 28.60
N VAL A 532 -13.05 -2.24 28.59
CA VAL A 532 -12.04 -2.27 27.51
C VAL A 532 -10.70 -2.81 28.03
N LEU A 533 -10.24 -3.92 27.45
CA LEU A 533 -8.87 -4.40 27.59
C LEU A 533 -7.95 -3.54 26.72
N ILE A 534 -6.98 -2.87 27.34
CA ILE A 534 -6.01 -2.01 26.67
C ILE A 534 -4.64 -2.67 26.77
N ILE A 535 -3.98 -2.85 25.63
CA ILE A 535 -2.64 -3.43 25.51
C ILE A 535 -1.76 -2.42 24.76
N ALA A 536 -0.74 -1.85 25.39
CA ALA A 536 0.11 -0.81 24.82
C ALA A 536 1.59 -1.23 24.75
N THR A 537 2.35 -0.63 23.83
CA THR A 537 3.80 -0.84 23.69
C THR A 537 4.65 0.04 24.60
N HIS A 538 4.02 0.96 25.34
CA HIS A 538 4.66 1.84 26.31
C HIS A 538 3.70 2.14 27.48
N GLU A 539 4.27 2.31 28.67
CA GLU A 539 3.55 2.69 29.88
C GLU A 539 2.93 4.10 29.77
N ASP A 540 3.66 5.07 29.25
CA ASP A 540 3.14 6.44 29.15
C ASP A 540 1.94 6.51 28.19
N TRP A 541 1.91 5.66 27.16
CA TRP A 541 0.79 5.63 26.22
C TRP A 541 -0.47 5.04 26.86
N ILE A 542 -0.34 3.99 27.69
CA ILE A 542 -1.49 3.46 28.42
C ILE A 542 -2.04 4.49 29.42
N ARG A 543 -1.16 5.24 30.09
CA ARG A 543 -1.54 6.31 31.02
C ARG A 543 -2.31 7.42 30.32
N GLN A 544 -1.80 7.91 29.19
CA GLN A 544 -2.47 8.94 28.39
C GLN A 544 -3.86 8.48 27.93
N ILE A 545 -4.00 7.23 27.47
CA ILE A 545 -5.29 6.67 27.06
C ILE A 545 -6.28 6.64 28.23
N VAL A 546 -5.86 6.16 29.40
CA VAL A 546 -6.74 6.11 30.59
C VAL A 546 -7.14 7.51 31.03
N GLU A 547 -6.21 8.46 31.08
CA GLU A 547 -6.50 9.86 31.41
C GLU A 547 -7.51 10.49 30.45
N ALA A 548 -7.38 10.24 29.14
CA ALA A 548 -8.32 10.74 28.14
C ALA A 548 -9.72 10.15 28.35
N ARG A 549 -9.79 8.83 28.57
CA ARG A 549 -11.05 8.11 28.81
C ARG A 549 -11.77 8.56 30.08
N GLU A 550 -11.03 8.91 31.12
CA GLU A 550 -11.57 9.50 32.35
C GLU A 550 -11.90 11.00 32.23
N GLY A 551 -11.53 11.66 31.12
CA GLY A 551 -11.80 13.08 30.90
C GLY A 551 -10.83 14.01 31.62
N ARG A 552 -9.68 13.48 32.07
CA ARG A 552 -8.59 14.25 32.67
C ARG A 552 -7.65 14.85 31.62
N SER A 553 -7.73 14.41 30.36
CA SER A 553 -6.96 14.98 29.24
C SER A 553 -7.82 15.21 28.00
N PRO A 554 -7.41 16.10 27.08
CA PRO A 554 -8.14 16.37 25.84
C PRO A 554 -8.34 15.10 25.00
N ARG A 555 -9.52 14.97 24.42
CA ARG A 555 -9.98 13.77 23.68
C ARG A 555 -9.97 13.99 22.17
N LEU A 556 -9.99 12.88 21.42
CA LEU A 556 -10.08 12.87 19.97
C LEU A 556 -11.44 13.33 19.41
N ALA A 557 -12.43 13.57 20.28
CA ALA A 557 -13.80 13.94 19.95
C ALA A 557 -13.90 15.10 18.93
N GLU A 558 -13.11 16.16 19.08
CA GLU A 558 -13.12 17.31 18.16
C GLU A 558 -12.66 16.93 16.75
N GLY A 559 -11.67 16.04 16.64
CA GLY A 559 -11.19 15.55 15.35
C GLY A 559 -12.26 14.73 14.60
N LEU A 560 -13.08 13.98 15.32
CA LEU A 560 -14.17 13.18 14.73
C LEU A 560 -15.32 14.05 14.20
N GLN A 561 -15.49 15.27 14.74
CA GLN A 561 -16.52 16.23 14.28
C GLN A 561 -16.22 16.85 12.91
N LEU A 562 -15.04 16.58 12.32
CA LEU A 562 -14.74 17.01 10.95
C LEU A 562 -15.67 16.39 9.91
N SER A 563 -16.17 15.18 10.16
CA SER A 563 -17.04 14.50 9.20
C SER A 563 -18.37 15.22 9.06
N ARG A 564 -18.77 15.49 7.80
CA ARG A 564 -20.07 16.11 7.49
C ARG A 564 -21.24 15.24 7.96
N GLN A 565 -21.07 13.92 7.90
CA GLN A 565 -22.03 12.96 8.43
C GLN A 565 -21.63 12.52 9.83
N ARG A 566 -22.60 12.56 10.75
CA ARG A 566 -22.40 12.05 12.12
C ARG A 566 -22.08 10.57 12.06
N ILE A 567 -21.05 10.17 12.81
CA ILE A 567 -20.70 8.75 12.96
C ILE A 567 -21.81 8.09 13.78
N GLY A 568 -22.53 7.15 13.17
CA GLY A 568 -23.64 6.45 13.80
C GLY A 568 -23.17 5.29 14.69
N PRO A 569 -24.04 4.79 15.60
CA PRO A 569 -23.76 3.59 16.41
C PRO A 569 -23.72 2.29 15.58
N GLY A 570 -24.04 2.36 14.29
CA GLY A 570 -24.00 1.23 13.36
C GLY A 570 -22.73 1.14 12.51
N SER A 571 -21.73 2.00 12.72
CA SER A 571 -20.49 1.94 11.95
C SER A 571 -19.73 0.63 12.23
N ASP A 572 -19.37 -0.09 11.18
CA ASP A 572 -18.56 -1.31 11.20
C ASP A 572 -17.06 -0.98 11.23
N SER A 573 -16.66 0.21 10.79
CA SER A 573 -15.28 0.70 10.84
C SER A 573 -15.18 2.21 10.95
N ILE A 574 -14.22 2.67 11.76
CA ILE A 574 -13.82 4.07 11.88
C ILE A 574 -12.31 4.15 11.71
N ILE A 575 -11.83 5.10 10.91
CA ILE A 575 -10.41 5.42 10.80
C ILE A 575 -10.25 6.92 11.04
N PHE A 576 -9.31 7.29 11.89
CA PHE A 576 -8.92 8.66 12.12
C PHE A 576 -7.41 8.78 11.99
N ALA A 577 -6.90 9.78 11.27
CA ALA A 577 -5.48 10.03 11.14
C ALA A 577 -5.17 11.52 11.20
N GLN A 578 -4.14 11.90 11.96
CA GLN A 578 -3.59 13.25 11.98
C GLN A 578 -2.36 13.29 11.09
N THR A 579 -2.58 13.38 9.78
CA THR A 579 -1.53 13.31 8.78
C THR A 579 -0.54 14.47 8.88
N GLY A 580 -0.99 15.66 9.27
CA GLY A 580 -0.12 16.82 9.52
C GLY A 580 0.87 16.59 10.68
N PRO A 581 0.41 16.32 11.91
CA PRO A 581 1.30 15.98 13.03
C PRO A 581 2.17 14.75 12.76
N PHE A 582 1.65 13.77 12.01
CA PHE A 582 2.47 12.62 11.61
C PHE A 582 3.62 13.01 10.66
N ALA A 583 3.38 13.95 9.74
CA ALA A 583 4.41 14.55 8.91
C ALA A 583 5.43 15.34 9.73
N ASP A 584 4.97 16.18 10.66
CA ASP A 584 5.85 17.01 11.49
C ASP A 584 6.79 16.13 12.35
N LEU A 585 6.25 15.07 12.95
CA LEU A 585 7.06 14.06 13.65
C LEU A 585 8.04 13.35 12.71
N SER A 586 7.62 13.06 11.48
CA SER A 586 8.45 12.39 10.49
C SER A 586 9.63 13.25 10.04
N VAL A 587 9.46 14.57 9.93
CA VAL A 587 10.56 15.51 9.67
C VAL A 587 11.59 15.43 10.78
N LEU A 588 11.16 15.51 12.05
CA LEU A 588 12.07 15.42 13.20
C LEU A 588 12.88 14.11 13.20
N TRP A 589 12.23 12.98 12.89
CA TRP A 589 12.92 11.70 12.79
C TRP A 589 13.88 11.61 11.60
N LEU A 590 13.52 12.16 10.44
CA LEU A 590 14.40 12.21 9.27
C LEU A 590 15.64 13.05 9.55
N ASP A 591 15.48 14.21 10.19
CA ASP A 591 16.59 15.10 10.55
C ASP A 591 17.51 14.43 11.57
N PHE A 592 16.93 13.84 12.62
CA PHE A 592 17.69 13.11 13.64
C PHE A 592 18.46 11.92 13.07
N VAL A 593 17.83 11.11 12.20
CA VAL A 593 18.52 10.01 11.51
C VAL A 593 19.59 10.53 10.56
N GLY A 594 19.36 11.66 9.89
CA GLY A 594 20.35 12.31 9.02
C GLY A 594 21.61 12.73 9.78
N GLN A 595 21.47 13.19 11.02
CA GLN A 595 22.59 13.54 11.89
C GLN A 595 23.31 12.30 12.43
N LEU A 596 22.57 11.28 12.88
CA LEU A 596 23.14 10.11 13.55
C LEU A 596 23.71 9.06 12.58
N ALA A 597 23.04 8.82 11.46
CA ALA A 597 23.34 7.75 10.52
C ALA A 597 22.89 8.12 9.09
N PRO A 598 23.56 9.07 8.41
CA PRO A 598 23.15 9.59 7.11
C PRO A 598 23.01 8.50 6.03
N GLN A 599 23.82 7.44 6.10
CA GLN A 599 23.71 6.28 5.20
C GLN A 599 22.35 5.58 5.28
N ALA A 600 21.66 5.64 6.43
CA ALA A 600 20.35 5.03 6.60
C ALA A 600 19.26 5.78 5.82
N LEU A 601 19.53 7.01 5.36
CA LEU A 601 18.63 7.76 4.48
C LEU A 601 18.59 7.23 3.03
N GLY A 602 19.51 6.32 2.68
CA GLY A 602 19.61 5.76 1.32
C GLY A 602 18.95 4.38 1.19
N GLU A 603 18.21 4.16 0.11
CA GLU A 603 17.53 2.89 -0.22
C GLU A 603 18.50 1.69 -0.21
N ARG A 604 19.75 1.90 -0.65
CA ARG A 604 20.80 0.87 -0.69
C ARG A 604 21.08 0.28 0.69
N PHE A 605 21.09 1.09 1.75
CA PHE A 605 21.36 0.62 3.11
C PHE A 605 20.30 -0.39 3.55
N TRP A 606 19.02 -0.07 3.35
CA TRP A 606 17.91 -0.96 3.68
C TRP A 606 17.88 -2.21 2.82
N ARG A 607 18.21 -2.10 1.53
CA ARG A 607 18.34 -3.26 0.63
C ARG A 607 19.35 -4.29 1.14
N GLU A 608 20.47 -3.83 1.70
CA GLU A 608 21.53 -4.73 2.21
C GLU A 608 21.15 -5.39 3.55
N LEU A 609 20.28 -4.77 4.34
CA LEU A 609 19.82 -5.28 5.64
C LEU A 609 18.64 -6.24 5.55
N GLN A 610 17.85 -6.19 4.49
CA GLN A 610 16.66 -7.04 4.38
C GLN A 610 17.02 -8.53 4.14
N PRO A 611 16.35 -9.48 4.81
CA PRO A 611 16.61 -10.92 4.67
C PRO A 611 16.51 -11.45 3.24
N ALA A 612 15.71 -10.79 2.39
CA ALA A 612 15.48 -11.14 0.99
C ALA A 612 16.18 -10.21 -0.02
N GLY A 613 16.88 -9.17 0.42
CA GLY A 613 17.33 -8.07 -0.45
C GLY A 613 18.13 -8.50 -1.69
N ARG A 614 18.90 -9.60 -1.57
CA ARG A 614 19.67 -10.22 -2.67
C ARG A 614 19.01 -11.44 -3.32
N ASN A 615 18.00 -12.06 -2.70
CA ASN A 615 17.40 -13.32 -3.16
C ASN A 615 15.89 -13.17 -3.33
N VAL A 616 15.48 -12.18 -4.11
CA VAL A 616 14.07 -11.91 -4.39
C VAL A 616 13.54 -12.94 -5.38
N ARG A 617 12.32 -13.43 -5.14
CA ARG A 617 11.61 -14.35 -6.04
C ARG A 617 10.38 -13.63 -6.56
N LEU A 618 10.17 -13.63 -7.88
CA LEU A 618 8.98 -13.02 -8.47
C LEU A 618 7.70 -13.85 -8.29
N GLY A 619 7.83 -15.10 -7.82
CA GLY A 619 6.70 -16.01 -7.71
C GLY A 619 6.23 -16.58 -9.04
N ILE A 620 7.10 -16.65 -10.05
CA ILE A 620 6.79 -17.31 -11.34
C ILE A 620 7.45 -18.68 -11.43
N GLN A 621 6.88 -19.55 -12.27
CA GLN A 621 7.58 -20.67 -12.90
C GLN A 621 7.70 -20.35 -14.38
N ALA A 622 8.90 -20.57 -14.93
CA ALA A 622 9.17 -20.25 -16.32
C ALA A 622 10.04 -21.33 -16.97
N THR A 623 9.78 -21.58 -18.25
CA THR A 623 10.57 -22.46 -19.11
C THR A 623 11.58 -21.63 -19.87
N GLU A 624 12.83 -22.09 -19.87
CA GLU A 624 13.93 -21.47 -20.62
C GLU A 624 13.81 -21.78 -22.11
N LEU A 625 13.81 -20.74 -22.94
CA LEU A 625 13.84 -20.83 -24.40
C LEU A 625 15.19 -20.33 -24.89
N SER A 626 16.22 -21.18 -24.83
CA SER A 626 17.61 -20.82 -25.14
C SER A 626 17.80 -20.23 -26.53
N ASP A 627 17.14 -20.80 -27.55
CA ASP A 627 17.27 -20.34 -28.94
C ASP A 627 16.64 -18.95 -29.14
N ALA A 628 15.51 -18.70 -28.48
CA ALA A 628 14.82 -17.42 -28.50
C ALA A 628 15.42 -16.40 -27.51
N ARG A 629 16.42 -16.80 -26.71
CA ARG A 629 17.01 -16.02 -25.60
C ARG A 629 15.90 -15.40 -24.73
N ALA A 630 14.96 -16.23 -24.31
CA ALA A 630 13.76 -15.79 -23.59
C ALA A 630 13.37 -16.76 -22.47
N LEU A 631 12.54 -16.29 -21.54
CA LEU A 631 11.85 -17.14 -20.56
C LEU A 631 10.35 -17.10 -20.82
N ARG A 632 9.71 -18.25 -21.04
CA ARG A 632 8.25 -18.34 -21.15
C ARG A 632 7.66 -18.53 -19.77
N VAL A 633 6.72 -17.69 -19.37
CA VAL A 633 6.01 -17.81 -18.09
C VAL A 633 4.98 -18.94 -18.18
N ASP A 634 5.16 -20.00 -17.40
CA ASP A 634 4.25 -21.15 -17.38
C ASP A 634 3.21 -21.03 -16.26
N SER A 635 3.59 -20.45 -15.11
CA SER A 635 2.67 -20.15 -14.03
C SER A 635 3.09 -18.92 -13.23
N VAL A 636 2.11 -18.25 -12.65
CA VAL A 636 2.30 -17.10 -11.76
C VAL A 636 1.61 -17.43 -10.43
N ASN A 637 2.36 -17.37 -9.33
CA ASN A 637 1.82 -17.50 -8.00
C ASN A 637 0.96 -16.27 -7.70
N GLU A 638 -0.31 -16.50 -7.35
CA GLU A 638 -1.30 -15.45 -7.06
C GLU A 638 -0.84 -14.50 -5.95
N LEU A 639 0.00 -14.97 -5.03
CA LEU A 639 0.54 -14.18 -3.90
C LEU A 639 1.99 -13.73 -4.14
N GLY A 640 2.52 -14.01 -5.33
CA GLY A 640 3.87 -13.64 -5.73
C GLY A 640 3.92 -12.20 -6.26
N PRO A 641 5.10 -11.56 -6.21
CA PRO A 641 5.34 -10.23 -6.78
C PRO A 641 4.87 -10.04 -8.23
N ALA A 642 4.94 -11.08 -9.07
CA ALA A 642 4.54 -11.02 -10.47
C ALA A 642 3.02 -11.13 -10.72
N SER A 643 2.23 -11.40 -9.67
CA SER A 643 0.78 -11.51 -9.75
C SER A 643 0.17 -10.22 -10.29
N GLY A 644 -0.77 -10.34 -11.24
CA GLY A 644 -1.41 -9.20 -11.92
C GLY A 644 -0.55 -8.49 -12.97
N VAL A 645 0.78 -8.64 -12.94
CA VAL A 645 1.71 -7.99 -13.90
C VAL A 645 2.03 -8.91 -15.07
N LEU A 646 2.47 -10.13 -14.77
CA LEU A 646 2.80 -11.15 -15.77
C LEU A 646 1.61 -12.10 -15.98
N ARG A 647 1.47 -12.59 -17.21
CA ARG A 647 0.46 -13.58 -17.62
C ARG A 647 1.14 -14.88 -18.03
N ILE A 648 0.41 -15.99 -17.88
CA ILE A 648 0.82 -17.27 -18.46
C ILE A 648 0.96 -17.08 -19.97
N GLY A 649 2.06 -17.56 -20.54
CA GLY A 649 2.40 -17.42 -21.96
C GLY A 649 3.30 -16.22 -22.30
N ASP A 650 3.43 -15.24 -21.41
CA ASP A 650 4.34 -14.10 -21.60
C ASP A 650 5.77 -14.59 -21.85
N ARG A 651 6.47 -13.93 -22.78
CA ARG A 651 7.90 -14.17 -23.03
C ARG A 651 8.74 -13.03 -22.44
N ILE A 652 9.49 -13.32 -21.39
CA ILE A 652 10.46 -12.38 -20.83
C ILE A 652 11.70 -12.40 -21.73
N LEU A 653 11.95 -11.30 -22.42
CA LEU A 653 13.08 -11.10 -23.33
C LEU A 653 14.28 -10.44 -22.66
N GLY A 654 14.12 -9.90 -21.45
CA GLY A 654 15.14 -9.11 -20.79
C GLY A 654 14.75 -8.58 -19.41
N CYS A 655 15.72 -7.96 -18.74
CA CYS A 655 15.60 -7.42 -17.39
C CYS A 655 16.39 -6.09 -17.29
N ASN A 656 15.85 -5.10 -16.57
CA ASN A 656 16.41 -3.76 -16.36
C ASN A 656 16.84 -3.09 -17.67
N GLN A 657 15.91 -3.02 -18.64
CA GLN A 657 16.10 -2.40 -19.95
C GLN A 657 17.15 -3.08 -20.85
N ARG A 658 17.65 -4.26 -20.46
CA ARG A 658 18.61 -5.05 -21.25
C ARG A 658 17.96 -6.35 -21.69
N ARG A 659 17.97 -6.63 -23.00
CA ARG A 659 17.58 -7.94 -23.54
C ARG A 659 18.62 -9.00 -23.17
N PHE A 660 18.19 -10.25 -23.01
CA PHE A 660 19.09 -11.36 -22.78
C PHE A 660 20.01 -11.55 -23.98
N ALA A 661 21.32 -11.59 -23.72
CA ALA A 661 22.34 -11.62 -24.77
C ALA A 661 22.77 -13.05 -25.13
N THR A 662 22.62 -13.99 -24.21
CA THR A 662 23.13 -15.35 -24.29
C THR A 662 22.00 -16.38 -24.40
N THR A 663 22.38 -17.63 -24.66
CA THR A 663 21.47 -18.79 -24.63
C THR A 663 21.14 -19.27 -23.22
N GLN A 664 21.60 -18.54 -22.18
CA GLN A 664 21.33 -18.81 -20.75
C GLN A 664 20.50 -17.68 -20.11
N PRO A 665 19.29 -17.37 -20.62
CA PRO A 665 18.46 -16.29 -20.08
C PRO A 665 18.13 -16.45 -18.59
N VAL A 666 18.13 -17.66 -18.03
CA VAL A 666 17.92 -17.85 -16.58
C VAL A 666 19.04 -17.21 -15.74
N VAL A 667 20.30 -17.38 -16.15
CA VAL A 667 21.46 -16.82 -15.45
C VAL A 667 21.46 -15.31 -15.56
N GLU A 668 21.19 -14.78 -16.74
CA GLU A 668 21.09 -13.34 -16.97
C GLU A 668 19.95 -12.69 -16.21
N PHE A 669 18.80 -13.35 -16.13
CA PHE A 669 17.65 -12.92 -15.35
C PHE A 669 17.96 -12.87 -13.85
N GLN A 670 18.61 -13.91 -13.30
CA GLN A 670 19.01 -13.95 -11.89
C GLN A 670 20.02 -12.85 -11.58
N ARG A 671 21.01 -12.65 -12.45
CA ARG A 671 21.98 -11.54 -12.33
C ARG A 671 21.25 -10.19 -12.37
N GLY A 672 20.33 -10.00 -13.31
CA GLY A 672 19.53 -8.78 -13.42
C GLY A 672 18.69 -8.50 -12.16
N LEU A 673 18.10 -9.52 -11.53
CA LEU A 673 17.38 -9.36 -10.26
C LEU A 673 18.29 -8.94 -9.09
N ILE A 674 19.53 -9.46 -9.06
CA ILE A 674 20.52 -9.13 -8.02
C ILE A 674 21.08 -7.72 -8.23
N GLU A 675 21.42 -7.38 -9.47
CA GLU A 675 22.07 -6.13 -9.88
C GLU A 675 21.07 -5.01 -10.23
N ARG A 676 19.78 -5.21 -9.90
CA ARG A 676 18.74 -4.22 -10.19
C ARG A 676 19.09 -2.84 -9.60
N PRO A 677 18.81 -1.76 -10.35
CA PRO A 677 19.09 -0.40 -9.87
C PRO A 677 18.23 -0.09 -8.64
N GLU A 678 16.93 -0.36 -8.74
CA GLU A 678 15.91 -0.08 -7.72
C GLU A 678 15.70 -1.28 -6.80
N ALA A 679 15.61 -1.09 -5.49
CA ALA A 679 15.25 -2.15 -4.55
C ALA A 679 13.75 -2.47 -4.60
N ARG A 680 12.93 -1.46 -4.88
CA ARG A 680 11.45 -1.49 -4.89
C ARG A 680 10.82 -2.29 -6.03
N PHE A 681 11.47 -2.41 -7.18
CA PHE A 681 10.92 -3.14 -8.33
C PHE A 681 12.00 -3.68 -9.26
N VAL A 682 11.57 -4.50 -10.22
CA VAL A 682 12.38 -4.89 -11.39
C VAL A 682 11.63 -4.59 -12.68
N GLU A 683 12.33 -4.07 -13.68
CA GLU A 683 11.78 -3.89 -15.03
C GLU A 683 12.07 -5.12 -15.88
N LEU A 684 11.03 -5.67 -16.50
CA LEU A 684 11.11 -6.80 -17.41
C LEU A 684 10.71 -6.36 -18.81
N ILE A 685 11.48 -6.76 -19.82
CA ILE A 685 11.06 -6.65 -21.21
C ILE A 685 10.24 -7.89 -21.51
N VAL A 686 8.95 -7.73 -21.73
CA VAL A 686 8.00 -8.83 -21.91
C VAL A 686 7.37 -8.71 -23.29
N GLN A 687 7.32 -9.80 -24.05
CA GLN A 687 6.52 -9.90 -25.25
C GLN A 687 5.19 -10.58 -24.93
N ARG A 688 4.10 -9.90 -25.27
CA ARG A 688 2.72 -10.37 -25.13
C ARG A 688 1.99 -10.04 -26.43
N ASP A 689 1.36 -11.05 -27.03
CA ASP A 689 0.64 -10.91 -28.30
C ASP A 689 1.51 -10.22 -29.38
N ASP A 690 2.75 -10.67 -29.49
CA ASP A 690 3.82 -10.14 -30.35
C ASP A 690 4.29 -8.69 -30.09
N ILE A 691 3.67 -7.98 -29.13
CA ILE A 691 4.06 -6.63 -28.73
C ILE A 691 5.10 -6.71 -27.61
N SER A 692 6.24 -6.02 -27.78
CA SER A 692 7.26 -5.90 -26.73
C SER A 692 6.94 -4.72 -25.82
N LEU A 693 6.78 -5.01 -24.53
CA LEU A 693 6.35 -4.10 -23.49
C LEU A 693 7.37 -4.12 -22.34
N VAL A 694 7.59 -2.99 -21.69
CA VAL A 694 8.30 -2.97 -20.40
C VAL A 694 7.26 -3.12 -19.27
N ARG A 695 7.54 -4.01 -18.32
CA ARG A 695 6.67 -4.34 -17.20
C ARG A 695 7.44 -4.20 -15.90
N ARG A 696 6.91 -3.40 -14.96
CA ARG A 696 7.48 -3.27 -13.62
C ARG A 696 6.84 -4.27 -12.69
N VAL A 697 7.66 -5.14 -12.10
CA VAL A 697 7.22 -6.09 -11.09
C VAL A 697 7.62 -5.53 -9.72
N PRO A 698 6.66 -5.10 -8.88
CA PRO A 698 6.95 -4.56 -7.56
C PRO A 698 7.54 -5.66 -6.67
N LEU A 699 8.57 -5.35 -5.89
CA LEU A 699 9.22 -6.31 -5.01
C LEU A 699 8.88 -6.01 -3.55
N PRO A 700 8.75 -7.02 -2.67
CA PRO A 700 8.52 -6.79 -1.26
C PRO A 700 9.75 -6.11 -0.66
N PHE A 701 9.61 -4.82 -0.38
CA PHE A 701 10.67 -3.96 0.11
C PHE A 701 10.08 -2.96 1.10
N ILE A 702 10.67 -2.88 2.29
CA ILE A 702 10.29 -1.92 3.33
C ILE A 702 11.45 -0.95 3.53
N ASP A 703 11.22 0.31 3.17
CA ASP A 703 12.14 1.40 3.45
C ASP A 703 11.46 2.35 4.46
N PRO A 704 11.85 2.30 5.75
CA PRO A 704 11.30 3.16 6.77
C PRO A 704 11.50 4.66 6.46
N VAL A 705 12.60 5.03 5.79
CA VAL A 705 12.87 6.43 5.44
C VAL A 705 11.91 6.90 4.36
N GLN A 706 11.64 6.07 3.35
CA GLN A 706 10.63 6.39 2.35
C GLN A 706 9.23 6.44 2.98
N LEU A 707 8.91 5.60 3.97
CA LEU A 707 7.65 5.72 4.72
C LEU A 707 7.53 7.07 5.44
N LEU A 708 8.60 7.55 6.08
CA LEU A 708 8.63 8.88 6.70
C LEU A 708 8.52 10.00 5.66
N ARG A 709 9.23 9.93 4.53
CA ARG A 709 9.13 10.92 3.45
C ARG A 709 7.73 10.97 2.84
N ARG A 710 7.07 9.82 2.70
CA ARG A 710 5.67 9.73 2.27
C ARG A 710 4.73 10.35 3.29
N ALA A 711 4.94 10.08 4.58
CA ALA A 711 4.19 10.71 5.65
C ALA A 711 4.32 12.24 5.58
N VAL A 712 5.54 12.76 5.40
CA VAL A 712 5.81 14.18 5.17
C VAL A 712 5.03 14.72 3.97
N SER A 713 5.09 14.02 2.83
CA SER A 713 4.43 14.46 1.59
C SER A 713 2.91 14.48 1.72
N ILE A 714 2.31 13.46 2.33
CA ILE A 714 0.87 13.40 2.60
C ILE A 714 0.47 14.49 3.60
N GLY A 715 1.22 14.67 4.68
CA GLY A 715 0.91 15.65 5.71
C GLY A 715 1.23 17.10 5.34
N LYS A 716 1.89 17.34 4.20
CA LYS A 716 1.94 18.69 3.57
C LYS A 716 0.61 19.05 2.89
N ALA A 717 -0.12 18.06 2.36
CA ALA A 717 -1.40 18.27 1.70
C ALA A 717 -2.59 18.16 2.67
N ALA A 718 -2.59 17.15 3.55
CA ALA A 718 -3.69 16.85 4.45
C ALA A 718 -3.30 17.07 5.92
N GLN A 719 -4.16 17.74 6.67
CA GLN A 719 -4.03 17.95 8.10
C GLN A 719 -4.59 16.78 8.92
N ARG A 720 -5.81 16.34 8.58
CA ARG A 720 -6.57 15.29 9.28
C ARG A 720 -7.40 14.48 8.28
N VAL A 721 -7.60 13.20 8.56
CA VAL A 721 -8.42 12.28 7.77
C VAL A 721 -9.35 11.52 8.68
N VAL A 722 -10.63 11.48 8.34
CA VAL A 722 -11.66 10.73 9.08
C VAL A 722 -12.46 9.88 8.09
N TYR A 723 -12.44 8.58 8.27
CA TYR A 723 -13.30 7.65 7.55
C TYR A 723 -14.25 6.95 8.52
N HIS A 724 -15.48 6.75 8.10
CA HIS A 724 -16.44 5.87 8.77
C HIS A 724 -17.40 5.28 7.76
N ASP A 725 -18.01 4.15 8.09
CA ASP A 725 -19.13 3.60 7.32
C ASP A 725 -20.47 3.83 8.00
N ASP A 726 -21.49 3.91 7.17
CA ASP A 726 -22.89 4.03 7.53
C ASP A 726 -23.59 2.76 7.05
N SER A 727 -24.03 1.93 7.99
CA SER A 727 -24.65 0.64 7.73
C SER A 727 -26.13 0.73 7.35
N GLY A 728 -26.70 1.93 7.21
CA GLY A 728 -27.76 2.17 6.24
C GLY A 728 -28.96 2.98 6.73
N ASP A 729 -29.29 3.99 5.94
CA ASP A 729 -30.65 4.42 5.63
C ASP A 729 -31.22 3.58 4.45
N ALA A 730 -32.40 3.93 3.94
CA ALA A 730 -33.05 3.23 2.83
C ALA A 730 -32.22 3.17 1.52
N ALA A 731 -31.17 3.99 1.41
CA ALA A 731 -30.28 4.06 0.24
C ALA A 731 -29.16 3.00 0.26
N GLY A 732 -29.05 2.19 1.32
CA GLY A 732 -28.05 1.13 1.46
C GLY A 732 -26.73 1.62 2.05
N PRO A 733 -25.74 0.71 2.24
CA PRO A 733 -24.54 1.02 2.99
C PRO A 733 -23.64 2.00 2.22
N ARG A 734 -23.04 2.96 2.93
CA ARG A 734 -22.17 4.00 2.36
C ARG A 734 -20.92 4.18 3.21
N GLY A 735 -19.83 4.61 2.59
CA GLY A 735 -18.58 4.94 3.25
C GLY A 735 -18.39 6.44 3.16
N PHE A 736 -18.12 7.09 4.28
CA PHE A 736 -17.86 8.52 4.33
C PHE A 736 -16.44 8.76 4.72
N LEU A 737 -15.82 9.66 3.98
CA LEU A 737 -14.45 10.02 4.17
C LEU A 737 -14.31 11.52 4.12
N THR A 738 -13.69 12.10 5.13
CA THR A 738 -13.40 13.52 5.19
C THR A 738 -11.91 13.75 5.32
N ILE A 739 -11.37 14.61 4.47
CA ILE A 739 -9.97 15.04 4.48
C ILE A 739 -10.00 16.53 4.75
N GLU A 740 -9.33 16.97 5.80
CA GLU A 740 -9.05 18.38 6.01
C GLU A 740 -7.69 18.72 5.41
N LEU A 741 -7.66 19.71 4.53
CA LEU A 741 -6.47 20.17 3.85
C LEU A 741 -5.62 21.03 4.79
N ARG A 742 -4.31 20.84 4.73
CA ARG A 742 -3.36 21.64 5.52
C ARG A 742 -3.14 22.99 4.87
N ARG A 743 -3.18 24.06 5.65
CA ARG A 743 -2.74 25.39 5.21
C ARG A 743 -1.30 25.62 5.63
N PRO A 744 -0.50 26.37 4.84
CA PRO A 744 0.86 26.72 5.23
C PRO A 744 0.88 27.41 6.60
N GLY A 745 1.68 26.88 7.54
CA GLY A 745 1.81 27.41 8.89
C GLY A 745 0.86 26.81 9.94
N ASP A 746 -0.15 26.02 9.53
CA ASP A 746 -1.03 25.34 10.48
C ASP A 746 -0.29 24.17 11.15
N VAL A 747 -0.13 24.27 12.46
CA VAL A 747 0.40 23.21 13.34
C VAL A 747 -0.70 22.87 14.35
N VAL A 748 -1.18 21.63 14.34
CA VAL A 748 -2.25 21.20 15.28
C VAL A 748 -1.71 21.08 16.71
N TYR A 749 -0.47 20.59 16.86
CA TYR A 749 0.30 20.70 18.09
C TYR A 749 1.79 20.55 17.81
N SER A 750 2.62 21.20 18.63
CA SER A 750 4.08 21.06 18.56
C SER A 750 4.57 19.81 19.32
N PHE A 751 5.64 19.20 18.81
CA PHE A 751 6.37 18.12 19.50
C PHE A 751 7.54 18.65 20.34
N ASP A 752 7.85 19.96 20.25
CA ASP A 752 8.97 20.58 20.97
C ASP A 752 8.63 20.90 22.42
N GLU A 753 7.36 21.02 22.77
CA GLU A 753 6.93 21.21 24.14
C GLU A 753 6.95 19.87 24.87
N PRO A 754 7.84 19.65 25.86
CA PRO A 754 7.70 18.50 26.74
C PRO A 754 6.30 18.58 27.34
N THR A 755 5.48 17.56 27.06
CA THR A 755 4.23 17.36 27.81
C THR A 755 4.61 17.51 29.25
N SER A 756 4.12 18.57 29.91
CA SER A 756 4.40 18.88 31.29
C SER A 756 3.85 17.70 32.08
N GLN A 757 4.67 16.66 32.26
CA GLN A 757 4.33 15.62 33.21
C GLN A 757 4.23 16.37 34.53
N PRO A 758 3.07 16.34 35.22
CA PRO A 758 3.02 16.84 36.57
C PRO A 758 4.16 16.14 37.29
N ALA A 759 5.12 16.93 37.81
CA ALA A 759 6.30 16.40 38.46
C ALA A 759 5.83 15.30 39.40
N ARG A 760 6.31 14.06 39.20
CA ARG A 760 6.04 12.96 40.14
C ARG A 760 6.49 13.50 41.49
N SER A 761 5.54 13.86 42.35
CA SER A 761 5.84 14.33 43.69
C SER A 761 6.57 13.18 44.38
N GLU A 762 7.86 13.34 44.61
CA GLU A 762 8.73 12.33 45.26
C GLU A 762 8.34 12.09 46.74
N ASP A 763 7.25 12.69 47.23
CA ASP A 763 6.82 12.65 48.63
C ASP A 763 6.17 11.33 49.07
N SER A 764 6.03 10.29 48.23
CA SER A 764 5.36 9.04 48.62
C SER A 764 6.28 7.85 48.97
N VAL A 765 7.57 8.07 49.26
CA VAL A 765 8.50 7.00 49.70
C VAL A 765 9.01 7.20 51.14
N ARG A 766 8.29 7.97 51.95
CA ARG A 766 8.47 7.98 53.41
C ARG A 766 7.13 7.73 54.11
N GLU A 767 6.72 6.46 54.13
CA GLU A 767 5.89 5.89 55.21
C GLU A 767 6.11 4.38 55.29
#